data_AF-A0A849L561-F1
#
_entry.id   AF-A0A849L561-F1
#
_cell.length_a   1.000
_cell.length_b   1.000
_cell.length_c   1.000
_cell.angle_alpha   90.00
_cell.angle_beta   90.00
_cell.angle_gamma   90.00
#
_symmetry.space_group_name_H-M   'P 1'
#
loop_
_entity.id
_entity.type
_entity.pdbx_description
1 polymer ?
#
loop_
_entity_poly.entity_id
_entity_poly.type
_entity_poly.pdbx_seq_one_letter_code
_entity_poly.pdbx_strand_id
1 'polypeptide(L)'
;MASRRRLAVYSGGFLFDRRIRRILHLAGWDIVPGLRPSRADAVGVWGRRPVARRGLWAARRFGLPLLNVEDAFLRSVRPGPSGDRPLGLLLDGAAMHYDAGQPSDLETLLATADLERADLLDRARDGIDFLRRHGISKYSDWDPDAQAPDPGYVLVIDQTRGDAAISHAGASAADFAAMLDAARSAYPGARIVLRTHPVTASGHRRGHFGPQDCDARTTICADPVNPWALLEGAIAVHAVSSQLGFEAILAGHRPVLFGQPFYAGWGLSDDRKPVARRGKSLSREALFGGAMLEYPVWYDPHRDRLTDFETVAQALAAQARAWRENRRSFVCTGMKPWKHKPVSDFLAGAGGRPRFENDPARAVALAARAGRDLLIWAGRETPELRAAAEASGVRHWRVEDGFLRSVGLGAQLLPAASLVLDDLGIYFDPNRESRLERLIAKAATGLSAPERRRALALAEAIVAARITKYNVGRGAPIPAAPGRRVVLVPGQVEDDASIRTGTTDVATNLELLRRARAHFPDACIVFKPHPDVEIGLRKGAVAEADLARLADHVARDASAAEAMAQADVIWTMTSLMGFEALLRGREVHCLGMPFYAGWGLTEDHGQTHPRRSARPDLAALVHAALIAYPRYFDAETGLACAPEVILERLSAGQGAVSRQATRRHRIVAALQYRLRGLAPLWRR
;
A
#
# COMPACT_ATOMS: atom_id res chain seq x y z
N MET A 1 -28.52 19.14 -14.52
CA MET A 1 -28.15 17.94 -13.72
C MET A 1 -29.25 16.90 -13.93
N ALA A 2 -28.95 15.72 -14.45
CA ALA A 2 -29.93 14.64 -14.54
C ALA A 2 -30.47 14.31 -13.13
N SER A 3 -31.79 14.13 -12.99
CA SER A 3 -32.39 13.72 -11.72
C SER A 3 -31.87 12.34 -11.33
N ARG A 4 -31.29 12.19 -10.13
CA ARG A 4 -30.84 10.90 -9.61
C ARG A 4 -32.02 9.97 -9.37
N ARG A 5 -31.79 8.67 -9.57
CA ARG A 5 -32.80 7.62 -9.42
C ARG A 5 -33.03 7.30 -7.95
N ARG A 6 -34.27 7.18 -7.50
CA ARG A 6 -34.65 6.89 -6.13
C ARG A 6 -34.67 5.39 -5.88
N LEU A 7 -33.90 4.94 -4.91
CA LEU A 7 -33.79 3.54 -4.51
C LEU A 7 -34.52 3.30 -3.18
N ALA A 8 -35.68 2.65 -3.23
CA ALA A 8 -36.41 2.27 -2.02
C ALA A 8 -35.72 1.10 -1.31
N VAL A 9 -35.38 1.27 -0.04
CA VAL A 9 -34.69 0.24 0.75
C VAL A 9 -35.45 -0.13 2.02
N TYR A 10 -35.31 -1.40 2.42
CA TYR A 10 -36.01 -2.00 3.56
C TYR A 10 -35.09 -2.56 4.63
N SER A 11 -33.77 -2.37 4.49
CA SER A 11 -32.77 -2.81 5.45
C SER A 11 -31.97 -1.63 6.00
N GLY A 12 -31.64 -1.70 7.30
CA GLY A 12 -30.88 -0.66 7.98
C GLY A 12 -29.46 -0.49 7.42
N GLY A 13 -28.87 -1.54 6.83
CA GLY A 13 -27.53 -1.47 6.22
C GLY A 13 -27.44 -0.36 5.16
N PHE A 14 -28.43 -0.27 4.26
CA PHE A 14 -28.49 0.82 3.28
C PHE A 14 -28.73 2.19 3.91
N LEU A 15 -29.36 2.28 5.08
CA LEU A 15 -29.70 3.55 5.72
C LEU A 15 -28.59 4.07 6.64
N PHE A 16 -27.80 3.19 7.25
CA PHE A 16 -26.85 3.56 8.30
C PHE A 16 -25.38 3.38 7.90
N ASP A 17 -25.08 2.50 6.94
CA ASP A 17 -23.72 2.36 6.44
C ASP A 17 -23.37 3.52 5.50
N ARG A 18 -22.56 4.46 6.00
CA ARG A 18 -22.13 5.64 5.26
C ARG A 18 -21.38 5.30 3.97
N ARG A 19 -20.61 4.21 3.94
CA ARG A 19 -19.81 3.84 2.76
C ARG A 19 -20.72 3.29 1.67
N ILE A 20 -21.60 2.34 2.01
CA ILE A 20 -22.57 1.77 1.05
C ILE A 20 -23.44 2.89 0.47
N ARG A 21 -23.95 3.79 1.32
CA ARG A 21 -24.72 4.97 0.88
C ARG A 21 -23.96 5.84 -0.09
N ARG A 22 -22.68 6.11 0.22
CA ARG A 22 -21.86 6.99 -0.60
C ARG A 22 -21.58 6.38 -1.98
N ILE A 23 -21.25 5.09 -2.04
CA ILE A 23 -21.03 4.38 -3.31
C ILE A 23 -22.30 4.41 -4.17
N LEU A 24 -23.46 4.07 -3.59
CA LEU A 24 -24.74 4.09 -4.31
C LEU A 24 -25.09 5.50 -4.82
N HIS A 25 -24.86 6.53 -4.00
CA HIS A 25 -25.08 7.92 -4.39
C HIS A 25 -24.19 8.35 -5.56
N LEU A 26 -22.91 7.97 -5.53
CA LEU A 26 -21.99 8.24 -6.64
C LEU A 26 -22.35 7.44 -7.89
N ALA A 27 -22.94 6.25 -7.74
CA ALA A 27 -23.51 5.44 -8.81
C ALA A 27 -24.90 5.93 -9.30
N GLY A 28 -25.35 7.11 -8.85
CA GLY A 28 -26.57 7.76 -9.34
C GLY A 28 -27.86 7.33 -8.62
N TRP A 29 -27.77 6.75 -7.42
CA TRP A 29 -28.91 6.32 -6.61
C TRP A 29 -29.09 7.13 -5.33
N ASP A 30 -30.26 7.74 -5.16
CA ASP A 30 -30.67 8.36 -3.90
C ASP A 30 -31.48 7.37 -3.06
N ILE A 31 -30.90 6.95 -1.94
CA ILE A 31 -31.49 5.96 -1.04
C ILE A 31 -32.63 6.60 -0.24
N VAL A 32 -33.81 6.00 -0.35
CA VAL A 32 -35.02 6.42 0.37
C VAL A 32 -35.60 5.26 1.19
N PRO A 33 -36.12 5.52 2.40
CA PRO A 33 -36.85 4.50 3.14
C PRO A 33 -38.04 3.97 2.33
N GLY A 34 -38.27 2.66 2.36
CA GLY A 34 -39.35 1.97 1.63
C GLY A 34 -40.78 2.26 2.09
N LEU A 35 -41.04 3.43 2.69
CA LEU A 35 -42.36 3.86 3.18
C LEU A 35 -43.34 4.20 2.05
N ARG A 36 -42.83 4.69 0.91
CA ARG A 36 -43.63 5.05 -0.29
C ARG A 36 -42.96 4.49 -1.55
N PRO A 37 -42.98 3.17 -1.76
CA PRO A 37 -42.28 2.53 -2.88
C PRO A 37 -42.78 3.03 -4.24
N SER A 38 -44.06 3.41 -4.37
CA SER A 38 -44.62 3.98 -5.62
C SER A 38 -43.98 5.28 -6.10
N ARG A 39 -43.11 5.91 -5.29
CA ARG A 39 -42.34 7.10 -5.68
C ARG A 39 -40.85 6.79 -5.91
N ALA A 40 -40.47 5.53 -5.99
CA ALA A 40 -39.12 5.07 -6.24
C ALA A 40 -38.98 4.49 -7.66
N ASP A 41 -37.78 4.56 -8.21
CA ASP A 41 -37.45 4.03 -9.54
C ASP A 41 -37.04 2.56 -9.48
N ALA A 42 -36.56 2.10 -8.32
CA ALA A 42 -36.22 0.71 -8.06
C ALA A 42 -36.28 0.37 -6.56
N VAL A 43 -36.24 -0.92 -6.23
CA VAL A 43 -36.10 -1.44 -4.87
C VAL A 43 -34.72 -2.07 -4.67
N GLY A 44 -33.97 -1.56 -3.69
CA GLY A 44 -32.64 -2.07 -3.35
C GLY A 44 -32.70 -3.24 -2.38
N VAL A 45 -32.00 -4.33 -2.70
CA VAL A 45 -31.87 -5.52 -1.84
C VAL A 45 -30.42 -5.91 -1.67
N TRP A 46 -30.04 -6.33 -0.46
CA TRP A 46 -28.69 -6.84 -0.19
C TRP A 46 -28.67 -8.36 -0.35
N GLY A 47 -28.13 -8.82 -1.48
CA GLY A 47 -28.05 -10.23 -1.83
C GLY A 47 -29.37 -11.00 -1.69
N ARG A 48 -29.28 -12.21 -1.13
CA ARG A 48 -30.42 -13.10 -0.82
C ARG A 48 -30.52 -13.43 0.66
N ARG A 49 -30.05 -12.51 1.52
CA ARG A 49 -30.17 -12.66 2.99
C ARG A 49 -31.65 -12.59 3.43
N PRO A 50 -32.02 -13.12 4.61
CA PRO A 50 -33.39 -13.02 5.13
C PRO A 50 -33.96 -11.59 5.13
N VAL A 51 -33.11 -10.59 5.35
CA VAL A 51 -33.46 -9.16 5.32
C VAL A 51 -33.92 -8.67 3.93
N ALA A 52 -33.54 -9.36 2.85
CA ALA A 52 -33.96 -9.02 1.48
C ALA A 52 -35.43 -9.36 1.22
N ARG A 53 -36.05 -10.26 2.00
CA ARG A 53 -37.45 -10.72 1.79
C ARG A 53 -38.45 -9.58 1.65
N ARG A 54 -38.33 -8.54 2.49
CA ARG A 54 -39.23 -7.37 2.44
C ARG A 54 -39.06 -6.56 1.16
N GLY A 55 -37.83 -6.35 0.71
CA GLY A 55 -37.55 -5.65 -0.54
C GLY A 55 -38.01 -6.44 -1.76
N LEU A 56 -37.74 -7.76 -1.78
CA LEU A 56 -38.23 -8.64 -2.85
C LEU A 56 -39.75 -8.66 -2.95
N TRP A 57 -40.44 -8.74 -1.80
CA TRP A 57 -41.90 -8.64 -1.76
C TRP A 57 -42.39 -7.29 -2.29
N ALA A 58 -41.78 -6.19 -1.85
CA ALA A 58 -42.17 -4.86 -2.28
C ALA A 58 -41.98 -4.66 -3.79
N ALA A 59 -40.83 -5.08 -4.35
CA ALA A 59 -40.57 -5.00 -5.78
C ALA A 59 -41.66 -5.72 -6.58
N ARG A 60 -42.00 -6.96 -6.20
CA ARG A 60 -43.08 -7.73 -6.83
C ARG A 60 -44.45 -7.07 -6.65
N ARG A 61 -44.79 -6.63 -5.44
CA ARG A 61 -46.10 -6.06 -5.10
C ARG A 61 -46.39 -4.75 -5.84
N PHE A 62 -45.35 -3.96 -6.10
CA PHE A 62 -45.45 -2.63 -6.72
C PHE A 62 -44.95 -2.60 -8.17
N GLY A 63 -44.54 -3.74 -8.75
CA GLY A 63 -44.05 -3.81 -10.12
C GLY A 63 -42.77 -3.01 -10.38
N LEU A 64 -41.91 -2.87 -9.37
CA LEU A 64 -40.69 -2.07 -9.46
C LEU A 64 -39.47 -2.93 -9.81
N PRO A 65 -38.52 -2.42 -10.63
CA PRO A 65 -37.23 -3.05 -10.85
C PRO A 65 -36.47 -3.29 -9.54
N LEU A 66 -35.68 -4.37 -9.50
CA LEU A 66 -34.77 -4.65 -8.40
C LEU A 66 -33.39 -4.08 -8.72
N LEU A 67 -32.71 -3.59 -7.69
CA LEU A 67 -31.26 -3.44 -7.69
C LEU A 67 -30.70 -4.38 -6.63
N ASN A 68 -30.04 -5.44 -7.07
CA ASN A 68 -29.33 -6.36 -6.20
C ASN A 68 -27.95 -5.77 -5.88
N VAL A 69 -27.65 -5.68 -4.59
CA VAL A 69 -26.39 -5.11 -4.09
C VAL A 69 -25.65 -6.16 -3.27
N GLU A 70 -24.34 -6.29 -3.49
CA GLU A 70 -23.47 -7.13 -2.67
C GLU A 70 -22.06 -6.54 -2.60
N ASP A 71 -21.25 -7.06 -1.66
CA ASP A 71 -19.82 -6.77 -1.61
C ASP A 71 -19.14 -7.16 -2.94
N ALA A 72 -18.27 -6.28 -3.46
CA ALA A 72 -17.39 -6.58 -4.59
C ALA A 72 -16.40 -7.71 -4.29
N PHE A 73 -15.84 -8.28 -5.36
CA PHE A 73 -14.89 -9.40 -5.27
C PHE A 73 -13.61 -9.03 -4.51
N LEU A 74 -13.18 -7.77 -4.54
CA LEU A 74 -12.25 -7.21 -3.54
C LEU A 74 -13.06 -6.35 -2.57
N ARG A 75 -13.03 -6.71 -1.29
CA ARG A 75 -13.86 -6.01 -0.32
C ARG A 75 -13.05 -5.09 0.58
N SER A 76 -12.11 -5.65 1.32
CA SER A 76 -11.40 -4.97 2.42
C SER A 76 -10.27 -5.83 2.97
N VAL A 77 -9.51 -5.30 3.95
CA VAL A 77 -8.49 -6.10 4.63
C VAL A 77 -9.15 -7.23 5.43
N ARG A 78 -10.03 -6.91 6.38
CA ARG A 78 -10.75 -7.90 7.19
C ARG A 78 -12.18 -8.08 6.71
N PRO A 79 -12.87 -9.16 7.09
CA PRO A 79 -14.29 -9.35 6.80
C PRO A 79 -15.19 -8.23 7.35
N GLY A 80 -16.35 -8.03 6.70
CA GLY A 80 -17.31 -7.00 7.09
C GLY A 80 -17.78 -7.02 8.55
N PRO A 81 -18.05 -8.20 9.14
CA PRO A 81 -18.37 -8.28 10.56
C PRO A 81 -17.27 -7.76 11.50
N SER A 82 -16.03 -7.67 11.04
CA SER A 82 -14.90 -7.07 11.78
C SER A 82 -14.84 -5.55 11.71
N GLY A 83 -15.81 -4.90 11.06
CA GLY A 83 -15.99 -3.45 10.99
C GLY A 83 -15.35 -2.76 9.78
N ASP A 84 -14.64 -3.52 8.93
CA ASP A 84 -14.04 -2.97 7.72
C ASP A 84 -15.10 -2.67 6.66
N ARG A 85 -14.92 -1.54 5.97
CA ARG A 85 -15.87 -1.03 4.97
C ARG A 85 -15.49 -1.51 3.56
N PRO A 86 -16.47 -1.73 2.66
CA PRO A 86 -16.19 -2.19 1.31
C PRO A 86 -15.50 -1.10 0.45
N LEU A 87 -14.63 -1.55 -0.46
CA LEU A 87 -13.97 -0.73 -1.48
C LEU A 87 -14.68 -0.78 -2.85
N GLY A 88 -15.76 -1.53 -2.96
CA GLY A 88 -16.61 -1.60 -4.14
C GLY A 88 -17.90 -2.36 -3.86
N LEU A 89 -18.86 -2.22 -4.75
CA LEU A 89 -20.13 -2.94 -4.72
C LEU A 89 -20.41 -3.60 -6.07
N LEU A 90 -21.07 -4.76 -6.04
CA LEU A 90 -21.72 -5.34 -7.21
C LEU A 90 -23.14 -4.79 -7.24
N LEU A 91 -23.50 -4.13 -8.34
CA LEU A 91 -24.83 -3.56 -8.56
C LEU A 91 -25.45 -4.25 -9.77
N ASP A 92 -26.45 -5.10 -9.55
CA ASP A 92 -27.02 -5.95 -10.60
C ASP A 92 -28.55 -5.78 -10.68
N GLY A 93 -29.04 -5.38 -11.85
CA GLY A 93 -30.46 -5.17 -12.12
C GLY A 93 -31.24 -6.46 -12.39
N ALA A 94 -30.57 -7.52 -12.84
CA ALA A 94 -31.19 -8.79 -13.21
C ALA A 94 -31.19 -9.80 -12.04
N ALA A 95 -30.02 -10.22 -11.58
CA ALA A 95 -29.87 -11.29 -10.60
C ALA A 95 -28.54 -11.19 -9.84
N MET A 96 -28.45 -11.78 -8.65
CA MET A 96 -27.14 -11.89 -8.01
C MET A 96 -26.20 -12.77 -8.85
N HIS A 97 -24.92 -12.40 -8.96
CA HIS A 97 -23.91 -13.18 -9.70
C HIS A 97 -23.83 -14.66 -9.30
N TYR A 98 -24.13 -14.99 -8.04
CA TYR A 98 -24.16 -16.36 -7.52
C TYR A 98 -25.51 -17.08 -7.73
N ASP A 99 -26.49 -16.44 -8.38
CA ASP A 99 -27.81 -17.00 -8.65
C ASP A 99 -27.84 -17.68 -10.02
N ALA A 100 -27.62 -18.98 -10.02
CA ALA A 100 -27.62 -19.79 -11.23
C ALA A 100 -29.02 -20.09 -11.77
N GLY A 101 -30.09 -19.73 -11.06
CA GLY A 101 -31.47 -19.94 -11.51
C GLY A 101 -31.87 -19.06 -12.69
N GLN A 102 -31.17 -17.94 -12.91
CA GLN A 102 -31.49 -16.95 -13.95
C GLN A 102 -30.22 -16.18 -14.37
N PRO A 103 -30.19 -15.56 -15.57
CA PRO A 103 -29.07 -14.71 -15.96
C PRO A 103 -28.90 -13.49 -15.04
N SER A 104 -27.65 -13.16 -14.72
CA SER A 104 -27.25 -11.91 -14.06
C SER A 104 -26.70 -10.92 -15.09
N ASP A 105 -26.51 -9.65 -14.71
CA ASP A 105 -25.83 -8.68 -15.56
C ASP A 105 -24.37 -9.13 -15.81
N LEU A 106 -23.71 -9.73 -14.80
CA LEU A 106 -22.39 -10.34 -15.00
C LEU A 106 -22.41 -11.49 -16.00
N GLU A 107 -23.39 -12.41 -15.90
CA GLU A 107 -23.50 -13.51 -16.86
C GLU A 107 -23.71 -13.00 -18.29
N THR A 108 -24.56 -11.98 -18.44
CA THR A 108 -24.81 -11.31 -19.72
C THR A 108 -23.54 -10.66 -20.26
N LEU A 109 -22.79 -9.95 -19.41
CA LEU A 109 -21.51 -9.33 -19.76
C LEU A 109 -20.52 -10.39 -20.26
N LEU A 110 -20.34 -11.48 -19.51
CA LEU A 110 -19.42 -12.57 -19.89
C LEU A 110 -19.81 -13.24 -21.20
N ALA A 111 -21.11 -13.43 -21.44
CA ALA A 111 -21.61 -14.04 -22.66
C ALA A 111 -21.46 -13.13 -23.89
N THR A 112 -21.78 -11.84 -23.75
CA THR A 112 -22.04 -10.96 -24.91
C THR A 112 -20.96 -9.93 -25.20
N ALA A 113 -20.16 -9.53 -24.21
CA ALA A 113 -19.14 -8.53 -24.42
C ALA A 113 -17.92 -9.08 -25.17
N ASP A 114 -17.24 -8.18 -25.88
CA ASP A 114 -15.92 -8.42 -26.46
C ASP A 114 -14.83 -8.33 -25.39
N LEU A 115 -14.61 -9.45 -24.70
CA LEU A 115 -13.64 -9.58 -23.61
C LEU A 115 -12.26 -10.06 -24.07
N GLU A 116 -12.10 -10.36 -25.37
CA GLU A 116 -10.84 -10.88 -25.94
C GLU A 116 -9.98 -9.77 -26.57
N ARG A 117 -10.40 -8.52 -26.42
CA ARG A 117 -9.64 -7.34 -26.82
C ARG A 117 -8.29 -7.27 -26.11
N ALA A 118 -7.22 -7.02 -26.87
CA ALA A 118 -5.84 -7.08 -26.38
C ALA A 118 -5.59 -6.16 -25.17
N ASP A 119 -6.16 -4.95 -25.17
CA ASP A 119 -6.01 -3.97 -24.09
C ASP A 119 -6.63 -4.44 -22.77
N LEU A 120 -7.79 -5.10 -22.81
CA LEU A 120 -8.43 -5.67 -21.63
C LEU A 120 -7.66 -6.88 -21.12
N LEU A 121 -7.22 -7.76 -22.02
CA LEU A 121 -6.44 -8.96 -21.65
C LEU A 121 -5.10 -8.59 -21.02
N ASP A 122 -4.41 -7.57 -21.52
CA ASP A 122 -3.17 -7.07 -20.93
C ASP A 122 -3.43 -6.50 -19.53
N ARG A 123 -4.45 -5.64 -19.37
CA ARG A 123 -4.87 -5.14 -18.05
C ARG A 123 -5.27 -6.24 -17.09
N ALA A 124 -5.94 -7.29 -17.58
CA ALA A 124 -6.33 -8.43 -16.78
C ALA A 124 -5.13 -9.25 -16.29
N ARG A 125 -4.15 -9.51 -17.17
CA ARG A 125 -2.88 -10.18 -16.78
C ARG A 125 -2.15 -9.37 -15.71
N ASP A 126 -2.02 -8.07 -15.92
CA ASP A 126 -1.39 -7.16 -14.97
C ASP A 126 -2.12 -7.15 -13.61
N GLY A 127 -3.46 -7.18 -13.63
CA GLY A 127 -4.30 -7.26 -12.44
C GLY A 127 -4.14 -8.57 -11.67
N ILE A 128 -4.20 -9.72 -12.34
CA ILE A 128 -4.00 -11.04 -11.74
C ILE A 128 -2.62 -11.11 -11.07
N ASP A 129 -1.59 -10.69 -11.80
CA ASP A 129 -0.22 -10.62 -11.31
C ASP A 129 -0.08 -9.72 -10.08
N PHE A 130 -0.73 -8.55 -10.09
CA PHE A 130 -0.73 -7.63 -8.96
C PHE A 130 -1.32 -8.27 -7.71
N LEU A 131 -2.48 -8.94 -7.84
CA LEU A 131 -3.14 -9.63 -6.73
C LEU A 131 -2.26 -10.74 -6.17
N ARG A 132 -1.65 -11.56 -7.05
CA ARG A 132 -0.74 -12.64 -6.65
C ARG A 132 0.48 -12.11 -5.89
N ARG A 133 1.19 -11.13 -6.45
CA ARG A 133 2.41 -10.56 -5.83
C ARG A 133 2.16 -9.95 -4.45
N HIS A 134 1.00 -9.32 -4.25
CA HIS A 134 0.65 -8.67 -2.99
C HIS A 134 -0.16 -9.56 -2.04
N GLY A 135 -0.47 -10.79 -2.46
CA GLY A 135 -1.35 -11.71 -1.74
C GLY A 135 -2.71 -11.06 -1.44
N ILE A 136 -3.36 -10.49 -2.45
CA ILE A 136 -4.66 -9.83 -2.30
C ILE A 136 -5.76 -10.81 -2.72
N SER A 137 -6.78 -10.92 -1.88
CA SER A 137 -7.99 -11.73 -2.08
C SER A 137 -9.19 -10.89 -1.62
N LYS A 138 -10.41 -11.45 -1.60
CA LYS A 138 -11.60 -10.77 -1.07
C LYS A 138 -11.36 -10.11 0.29
N TYR A 139 -10.67 -10.86 1.15
CA TYR A 139 -10.12 -10.43 2.43
C TYR A 139 -8.61 -10.67 2.40
N SER A 140 -7.84 -9.72 2.93
CA SER A 140 -6.39 -9.68 2.82
C SER A 140 -5.68 -9.68 4.18
N ASP A 141 -6.36 -10.16 5.23
CA ASP A 141 -5.93 -10.26 6.62
C ASP A 141 -5.21 -11.58 6.96
N TRP A 142 -4.45 -12.14 6.00
CA TRP A 142 -3.59 -13.30 6.27
C TRP A 142 -2.31 -12.93 7.03
N ASP A 143 -1.82 -13.84 7.87
CA ASP A 143 -0.64 -13.66 8.72
C ASP A 143 0.65 -14.10 7.97
N PRO A 144 1.65 -13.22 7.80
CA PRO A 144 2.95 -13.59 7.25
C PRO A 144 3.74 -14.66 8.02
N ASP A 145 3.47 -14.87 9.31
CA ASP A 145 4.08 -15.96 10.08
C ASP A 145 3.28 -17.28 9.95
N ALA A 146 2.09 -17.27 9.34
CA ALA A 146 1.30 -18.50 9.21
C ALA A 146 1.94 -19.42 8.17
N GLN A 147 2.27 -20.64 8.60
CA GLN A 147 2.87 -21.65 7.73
C GLN A 147 1.80 -22.26 6.82
N ALA A 148 2.03 -22.18 5.51
CA ALA A 148 1.23 -22.93 4.55
C ALA A 148 1.53 -24.43 4.68
N PRO A 149 0.56 -25.32 4.41
CA PRO A 149 0.84 -26.75 4.32
C PRO A 149 1.91 -27.03 3.26
N ASP A 150 2.76 -28.03 3.50
CA ASP A 150 3.78 -28.43 2.51
C ASP A 150 3.11 -28.73 1.16
N PRO A 151 3.65 -28.30 0.01
CA PRO A 151 3.04 -28.52 -1.30
C PRO A 151 2.74 -29.98 -1.63
N GLY A 152 1.82 -30.22 -2.58
CA GLY A 152 1.45 -31.57 -3.03
C GLY A 152 0.14 -32.10 -2.44
N TYR A 153 -0.80 -31.23 -2.09
CA TYR A 153 -2.11 -31.60 -1.53
C TYR A 153 -3.28 -31.24 -2.44
N VAL A 154 -4.43 -31.86 -2.20
CA VAL A 154 -5.71 -31.45 -2.78
C VAL A 154 -6.37 -30.46 -1.84
N LEU A 155 -6.72 -29.28 -2.35
CA LEU A 155 -7.40 -28.24 -1.59
C LEU A 155 -8.92 -28.40 -1.74
N VAL A 156 -9.62 -28.61 -0.64
CA VAL A 156 -11.09 -28.66 -0.59
C VAL A 156 -11.59 -27.43 0.15
N ILE A 157 -12.35 -26.58 -0.54
CA ILE A 157 -12.73 -25.26 -0.05
C ILE A 157 -14.07 -25.32 0.68
N ASP A 158 -14.07 -24.96 1.97
CA ASP A 158 -15.27 -24.80 2.79
C ASP A 158 -15.98 -23.45 2.54
N GLN A 159 -17.24 -23.36 2.97
CA GLN A 159 -18.03 -22.11 2.97
C GLN A 159 -18.82 -21.99 4.28
N THR A 160 -19.33 -20.80 4.57
CA THR A 160 -20.16 -20.61 5.77
C THR A 160 -21.53 -21.28 5.59
N ARG A 161 -22.01 -22.05 6.57
CA ARG A 161 -23.35 -22.64 6.53
C ARG A 161 -24.43 -21.57 6.38
N GLY A 162 -25.41 -21.84 5.52
CA GLY A 162 -26.49 -20.90 5.23
C GLY A 162 -26.06 -19.71 4.35
N ASP A 163 -24.88 -19.77 3.74
CA ASP A 163 -24.53 -18.84 2.67
C ASP A 163 -25.53 -18.99 1.51
N ALA A 164 -26.14 -17.87 1.13
CA ALA A 164 -27.13 -17.85 0.06
C ALA A 164 -26.51 -18.26 -1.28
N ALA A 165 -25.20 -18.03 -1.48
CA ALA A 165 -24.47 -18.47 -2.66
C ALA A 165 -24.37 -20.00 -2.80
N ILE A 166 -24.68 -20.79 -1.75
CA ILE A 166 -24.75 -22.25 -1.83
C ILE A 166 -26.08 -22.65 -2.48
N SER A 167 -27.20 -22.23 -1.88
CA SER A 167 -28.54 -22.61 -2.35
C SER A 167 -28.85 -22.05 -3.74
N HIS A 168 -28.40 -20.81 -4.02
CA HIS A 168 -28.60 -20.16 -5.32
C HIS A 168 -27.67 -20.68 -6.42
N ALA A 169 -26.63 -21.44 -6.05
CA ALA A 169 -25.76 -22.14 -6.99
C ALA A 169 -26.22 -23.60 -7.22
N GLY A 170 -27.48 -23.94 -6.91
CA GLY A 170 -28.01 -25.30 -7.10
C GLY A 170 -27.35 -26.35 -6.20
N ALA A 171 -26.80 -25.92 -5.06
CA ALA A 171 -26.09 -26.79 -4.13
C ALA A 171 -26.71 -26.77 -2.72
N SER A 172 -26.28 -27.73 -1.91
CA SER A 172 -26.79 -28.02 -0.58
C SER A 172 -25.65 -28.49 0.33
N ALA A 173 -25.96 -28.75 1.60
CA ALA A 173 -24.97 -29.32 2.53
C ALA A 173 -24.47 -30.71 2.07
N ALA A 174 -25.28 -31.49 1.36
CA ALA A 174 -24.89 -32.82 0.85
C ALA A 174 -23.77 -32.73 -0.20
N ASP A 175 -23.72 -31.64 -0.96
CA ASP A 175 -22.69 -31.43 -1.98
C ASP A 175 -21.30 -31.22 -1.39
N PHE A 176 -21.19 -30.74 -0.14
CA PHE A 176 -19.90 -30.65 0.56
C PHE A 176 -19.35 -32.03 0.93
N ALA A 177 -20.22 -32.94 1.37
CA ALA A 177 -19.84 -34.32 1.65
C ALA A 177 -19.42 -35.03 0.35
N ALA A 178 -20.24 -34.93 -0.70
CA ALA A 178 -19.92 -35.49 -2.01
C ALA A 178 -18.61 -34.92 -2.60
N MET A 179 -18.34 -33.63 -2.40
CA MET A 179 -17.09 -32.98 -2.81
C MET A 179 -15.87 -33.58 -2.11
N LEU A 180 -15.95 -33.79 -0.79
CA LEU A 180 -14.87 -34.39 -0.01
C LEU A 180 -14.63 -35.85 -0.42
N ASP A 181 -15.69 -36.64 -0.59
CA ASP A 181 -15.60 -38.03 -1.04
C ASP A 181 -14.99 -38.13 -2.43
N ALA A 182 -15.41 -37.27 -3.36
CA ALA A 182 -14.84 -37.22 -4.70
C ALA A 182 -13.35 -36.86 -4.69
N ALA A 183 -12.92 -35.93 -3.83
CA ALA A 183 -11.50 -35.59 -3.67
C ALA A 183 -10.70 -36.80 -3.14
N ARG A 184 -11.23 -37.52 -2.14
CA ARG A 184 -10.61 -38.75 -1.60
C ARG A 184 -10.48 -39.84 -2.64
N SER A 185 -11.52 -40.07 -3.43
CA SER A 185 -11.54 -41.12 -4.46
C SER A 185 -10.63 -40.79 -5.64
N ALA A 186 -10.60 -39.53 -6.09
CA ALA A 186 -9.79 -39.13 -7.24
C ALA A 186 -8.28 -39.06 -6.91
N TYR A 187 -7.93 -38.82 -5.64
CA TYR A 187 -6.54 -38.66 -5.19
C TYR A 187 -6.21 -39.56 -4.00
N PRO A 188 -6.21 -40.91 -4.18
CA PRO A 188 -6.10 -41.87 -3.08
C PRO A 188 -4.74 -41.86 -2.36
N GLY A 189 -3.70 -41.25 -2.93
CA GLY A 189 -2.39 -41.08 -2.31
C GLY A 189 -2.07 -39.66 -1.82
N ALA A 190 -2.89 -38.67 -2.15
CA ALA A 190 -2.62 -37.28 -1.79
C ALA A 190 -3.06 -36.95 -0.35
N ARG A 191 -2.45 -35.91 0.22
CA ARG A 191 -3.00 -35.21 1.39
C ARG A 191 -4.17 -34.34 0.96
N ILE A 192 -5.17 -34.21 1.81
CA ILE A 192 -6.33 -33.35 1.59
C ILE A 192 -6.31 -32.25 2.64
N VAL A 193 -6.40 -31.00 2.19
CA VAL A 193 -6.46 -29.83 3.05
C VAL A 193 -7.85 -29.22 2.94
N LEU A 194 -8.61 -29.26 4.04
CA LEU A 194 -9.91 -28.61 4.18
C LEU A 194 -9.70 -27.15 4.58
N ARG A 195 -9.88 -26.22 3.63
CA ARG A 195 -9.71 -24.79 3.89
C ARG A 195 -10.98 -24.20 4.48
N THR A 196 -10.95 -23.80 5.75
CA THR A 196 -12.09 -23.12 6.37
C THR A 196 -12.24 -21.70 5.86
N HIS A 197 -13.48 -21.20 5.86
CA HIS A 197 -13.76 -19.82 5.45
C HIS A 197 -13.23 -18.81 6.50
N PRO A 198 -12.63 -17.66 6.13
CA PRO A 198 -12.09 -16.69 7.08
C PRO A 198 -13.08 -16.19 8.15
N VAL A 199 -14.35 -15.98 7.77
CA VAL A 199 -15.44 -15.63 8.71
C VAL A 199 -15.74 -16.76 9.72
N THR A 200 -15.47 -18.01 9.36
CA THR A 200 -15.58 -19.16 10.26
C THR A 200 -14.36 -19.27 11.16
N ALA A 201 -13.16 -19.09 10.61
CA ALA A 201 -11.93 -19.04 11.38
C ALA A 201 -11.96 -17.92 12.44
N SER A 202 -12.60 -16.78 12.14
CA SER A 202 -12.80 -15.69 13.10
C SER A 202 -13.94 -15.94 14.12
N GLY A 203 -14.58 -17.12 14.10
CA GLY A 203 -15.64 -17.50 15.05
C GLY A 203 -17.01 -16.88 14.79
N HIS A 204 -17.23 -16.22 13.65
CA HIS A 204 -18.47 -15.49 13.40
C HIS A 204 -19.59 -16.37 12.79
N ARG A 205 -19.24 -17.46 12.10
CA ARG A 205 -20.18 -18.43 11.49
C ARG A 205 -19.60 -19.83 11.47
N ARG A 206 -20.44 -20.87 11.48
CA ARG A 206 -19.98 -22.27 11.34
C ARG A 206 -19.77 -22.65 9.86
N GLY A 207 -18.75 -23.45 9.57
CA GLY A 207 -18.46 -24.03 8.24
C GLY A 207 -19.17 -25.37 8.03
N HIS A 208 -19.02 -25.98 6.84
CA HIS A 208 -19.56 -27.32 6.57
C HIS A 208 -18.68 -28.43 7.14
N PHE A 209 -17.36 -28.25 7.14
CA PHE A 209 -16.40 -29.23 7.66
C PHE A 209 -16.03 -28.98 9.13
N GLY A 210 -15.67 -30.06 9.82
CA GLY A 210 -15.16 -30.04 11.19
C GLY A 210 -14.21 -31.22 11.48
N PRO A 211 -13.71 -31.35 12.72
CA PRO A 211 -12.74 -32.38 13.07
C PRO A 211 -13.17 -33.82 12.74
N GLN A 212 -14.47 -34.09 12.70
CA GLN A 212 -15.04 -35.37 12.30
C GLN A 212 -14.79 -35.76 10.84
N ASP A 213 -14.47 -34.77 9.99
CA ASP A 213 -14.18 -34.99 8.57
C ASP A 213 -12.69 -35.27 8.31
N CYS A 214 -11.84 -35.16 9.34
CA CYS A 214 -10.40 -35.40 9.28
C CYS A 214 -10.04 -36.88 9.44
N ASP A 215 -8.90 -37.27 8.88
CA ASP A 215 -8.29 -38.61 9.01
C ASP A 215 -6.76 -38.49 8.90
N ALA A 216 -6.04 -39.61 8.74
CA ALA A 216 -4.57 -39.61 8.63
C ALA A 216 -4.01 -38.77 7.47
N ARG A 217 -4.81 -38.47 6.43
CA ARG A 217 -4.40 -37.71 5.25
C ARG A 217 -5.21 -36.43 5.04
N THR A 218 -6.29 -36.24 5.78
CA THR A 218 -7.22 -35.12 5.67
C THR A 218 -7.08 -34.21 6.88
N THR A 219 -6.66 -32.96 6.67
CA THR A 219 -6.45 -31.99 7.75
C THR A 219 -7.20 -30.68 7.49
N ILE A 220 -7.60 -30.01 8.57
CA ILE A 220 -8.21 -28.68 8.50
C ILE A 220 -7.11 -27.61 8.52
N CYS A 221 -7.15 -26.69 7.54
CA CYS A 221 -6.37 -25.46 7.55
C CYS A 221 -7.27 -24.29 7.97
N ALA A 222 -7.26 -23.99 9.26
CA ALA A 222 -7.97 -22.85 9.85
C ALA A 222 -7.10 -21.60 10.00
N ASP A 223 -5.78 -21.74 9.89
CA ASP A 223 -4.83 -20.64 10.03
C ASP A 223 -5.06 -19.56 8.97
N PRO A 224 -4.75 -18.29 9.26
CA PRO A 224 -4.88 -17.19 8.31
C PRO A 224 -3.74 -17.21 7.27
N VAL A 225 -3.59 -18.32 6.54
CA VAL A 225 -2.57 -18.48 5.48
C VAL A 225 -2.94 -17.63 4.26
N ASN A 226 -1.92 -17.11 3.56
CA ASN A 226 -2.09 -16.44 2.27
C ASN A 226 -2.83 -17.36 1.27
N PRO A 227 -4.00 -16.96 0.76
CA PRO A 227 -4.76 -17.77 -0.20
C PRO A 227 -3.97 -18.15 -1.45
N TRP A 228 -3.09 -17.28 -1.95
CA TRP A 228 -2.26 -17.57 -3.13
C TRP A 228 -1.24 -18.66 -2.84
N ALA A 229 -0.62 -18.66 -1.67
CA ALA A 229 0.31 -19.72 -1.25
C ALA A 229 -0.43 -21.07 -1.09
N LEU A 230 -1.68 -21.05 -0.62
CA LEU A 230 -2.51 -22.26 -0.56
C LEU A 230 -2.81 -22.82 -1.97
N LEU A 231 -3.11 -21.94 -2.92
CA LEU A 231 -3.38 -22.35 -4.29
C LEU A 231 -2.11 -22.85 -5.00
N GLU A 232 -0.97 -22.19 -4.79
CA GLU A 232 0.32 -22.60 -5.38
C GLU A 232 0.81 -23.96 -4.85
N GLY A 233 0.53 -24.29 -3.59
CA GLY A 233 0.87 -25.59 -3.01
C GLY A 233 -0.06 -26.73 -3.38
N ALA A 234 -1.23 -26.45 -3.94
CA ALA A 234 -2.23 -27.44 -4.29
C ALA A 234 -1.94 -28.10 -5.65
N ILE A 235 -2.25 -29.39 -5.78
CA ILE A 235 -2.25 -30.11 -7.08
C ILE A 235 -3.62 -30.15 -7.74
N ALA A 236 -4.68 -29.94 -6.94
CA ALA A 236 -6.05 -29.87 -7.40
C ALA A 236 -6.89 -29.04 -6.41
N VAL A 237 -7.95 -28.41 -6.90
CA VAL A 237 -8.85 -27.57 -6.10
C VAL A 237 -10.29 -28.01 -6.31
N HIS A 238 -11.01 -28.24 -5.21
CA HIS A 238 -12.42 -28.58 -5.20
C HIS A 238 -13.20 -27.49 -4.47
N ALA A 239 -14.31 -27.03 -5.05
CA ALA A 239 -15.19 -26.04 -4.45
C ALA A 239 -16.67 -26.30 -4.76
N VAL A 240 -17.57 -25.82 -3.90
CA VAL A 240 -19.00 -25.77 -4.21
C VAL A 240 -19.31 -24.50 -4.99
N SER A 241 -19.28 -23.34 -4.34
CA SER A 241 -19.53 -22.04 -4.99
C SER A 241 -18.69 -20.89 -4.43
N SER A 242 -17.67 -21.20 -3.62
CA SER A 242 -16.80 -20.21 -2.99
C SER A 242 -16.10 -19.33 -4.01
N GLN A 243 -15.94 -18.04 -3.70
CA GLN A 243 -15.13 -17.14 -4.53
C GLN A 243 -13.67 -17.61 -4.64
N LEU A 244 -13.15 -18.36 -3.67
CA LEU A 244 -11.79 -18.89 -3.74
C LEU A 244 -11.60 -19.90 -4.90
N GLY A 245 -12.68 -20.50 -5.42
CA GLY A 245 -12.61 -21.29 -6.66
C GLY A 245 -12.42 -20.43 -7.92
N PHE A 246 -12.91 -19.19 -7.94
CA PHE A 246 -12.56 -18.21 -8.98
C PHE A 246 -11.09 -17.83 -8.88
N GLU A 247 -10.60 -17.55 -7.68
CA GLU A 247 -9.18 -17.24 -7.43
C GLU A 247 -8.27 -18.44 -7.79
N ALA A 248 -8.75 -19.68 -7.66
CA ALA A 248 -8.04 -20.87 -8.13
C ALA A 248 -7.85 -20.85 -9.66
N ILE A 249 -8.86 -20.46 -10.43
CA ILE A 249 -8.74 -20.24 -11.88
C ILE A 249 -7.67 -19.17 -12.16
N LEU A 250 -7.69 -18.06 -11.40
CA LEU A 250 -6.68 -17.00 -11.54
C LEU A 250 -5.25 -17.53 -11.27
N ALA A 251 -5.10 -18.42 -10.30
CA ALA A 251 -3.84 -19.09 -9.97
C ALA A 251 -3.43 -20.20 -10.98
N GLY A 252 -4.25 -20.49 -11.99
CA GLY A 252 -3.94 -21.46 -13.04
C GLY A 252 -4.54 -22.86 -12.83
N HIS A 253 -5.38 -23.04 -11.81
CA HIS A 253 -6.10 -24.31 -11.60
C HIS A 253 -7.32 -24.43 -12.51
N ARG A 254 -7.71 -25.68 -12.78
CA ARG A 254 -9.04 -26.02 -13.30
C ARG A 254 -9.85 -26.65 -12.16
N PRO A 255 -10.57 -25.86 -11.34
CA PRO A 255 -11.22 -26.39 -10.16
C PRO A 255 -12.40 -27.31 -10.50
N VAL A 256 -12.63 -28.31 -9.64
CA VAL A 256 -13.80 -29.20 -9.70
C VAL A 256 -14.94 -28.56 -8.91
N LEU A 257 -16.07 -28.28 -9.57
CA LEU A 257 -17.17 -27.51 -9.02
C LEU A 257 -18.41 -28.36 -8.76
N PHE A 258 -18.88 -28.34 -7.51
CA PHE A 258 -20.07 -29.08 -7.05
C PHE A 258 -21.34 -28.21 -6.95
N GLY A 259 -21.19 -26.91 -7.20
CA GLY A 259 -22.27 -25.95 -7.41
C GLY A 259 -22.10 -25.20 -8.73
N GLN A 260 -22.92 -24.19 -8.93
CA GLN A 260 -22.98 -23.36 -10.14
C GLN A 260 -22.60 -21.89 -9.85
N PRO A 261 -21.39 -21.59 -9.33
CA PRO A 261 -20.96 -20.21 -9.10
C PRO A 261 -20.86 -19.43 -10.42
N PHE A 262 -20.69 -18.11 -10.34
CA PHE A 262 -20.65 -17.22 -11.52
C PHE A 262 -19.56 -17.59 -12.55
N TYR A 263 -18.48 -18.24 -12.09
CA TYR A 263 -17.34 -18.62 -12.90
C TYR A 263 -17.41 -20.06 -13.45
N ALA A 264 -18.47 -20.82 -13.16
CA ALA A 264 -18.74 -22.13 -13.78
C ALA A 264 -19.37 -21.97 -15.17
N GLY A 265 -19.15 -22.93 -16.06
CA GLY A 265 -19.75 -22.97 -17.40
C GLY A 265 -19.00 -22.20 -18.49
N TRP A 266 -17.78 -21.70 -18.21
CA TRP A 266 -16.98 -20.91 -19.17
C TRP A 266 -15.75 -21.65 -19.72
N GLY A 267 -15.68 -22.98 -19.56
CA GLY A 267 -14.58 -23.81 -20.03
C GLY A 267 -13.34 -23.87 -19.12
N LEU A 268 -13.36 -23.17 -17.98
CA LEU A 268 -12.24 -23.01 -17.04
C LEU A 268 -12.33 -23.91 -15.79
N SER A 269 -13.32 -24.78 -15.69
CA SER A 269 -13.59 -25.67 -14.55
C SER A 269 -14.05 -27.08 -14.98
N ASP A 270 -14.01 -28.04 -14.07
CA ASP A 270 -14.73 -29.32 -14.17
C ASP A 270 -16.07 -29.19 -13.43
N ASP A 271 -17.15 -28.91 -14.18
CA ASP A 271 -18.46 -28.62 -13.60
C ASP A 271 -19.28 -29.91 -13.41
N ARG A 272 -19.47 -30.32 -12.15
CA ARG A 272 -20.32 -31.49 -11.80
C ARG A 272 -21.81 -31.20 -11.94
N LYS A 273 -22.18 -29.92 -12.04
CA LYS A 273 -23.54 -29.44 -12.30
C LYS A 273 -23.50 -28.37 -13.41
N PRO A 274 -23.37 -28.74 -14.68
CA PRO A 274 -23.20 -27.76 -15.77
C PRO A 274 -24.40 -26.80 -15.88
N VAL A 275 -24.13 -25.57 -16.33
CA VAL A 275 -25.15 -24.54 -16.57
C VAL A 275 -25.38 -24.44 -18.08
N ALA A 276 -26.45 -25.06 -18.59
CA ALA A 276 -26.67 -25.24 -20.04
C ALA A 276 -26.64 -23.94 -20.88
N ARG A 277 -27.04 -22.80 -20.30
CA ARG A 277 -27.05 -21.49 -20.99
C ARG A 277 -25.67 -20.82 -21.11
N ARG A 278 -24.66 -21.30 -20.37
CA ARG A 278 -23.28 -20.81 -20.47
C ARG A 278 -22.51 -21.74 -21.40
N GLY A 279 -22.36 -21.33 -22.65
CA GLY A 279 -21.71 -22.13 -23.71
C GLY A 279 -20.43 -21.52 -24.29
N LYS A 280 -20.08 -20.28 -23.91
CA LYS A 280 -18.89 -19.58 -24.39
C LYS A 280 -17.67 -20.08 -23.61
N SER A 281 -16.56 -20.32 -24.29
CA SER A 281 -15.26 -20.51 -23.63
C SER A 281 -14.57 -19.16 -23.45
N LEU A 282 -14.07 -18.91 -22.24
CA LEU A 282 -13.31 -17.70 -21.91
C LEU A 282 -11.88 -18.07 -21.56
N SER A 283 -10.94 -17.17 -21.88
CA SER A 283 -9.65 -17.17 -21.21
C SER A 283 -9.81 -16.75 -19.74
N ARG A 284 -8.83 -17.13 -18.90
CA ARG A 284 -8.77 -16.69 -17.50
C ARG A 284 -8.75 -15.16 -17.39
N GLU A 285 -8.01 -14.54 -18.30
CA GLU A 285 -7.87 -13.10 -18.44
C GLU A 285 -9.20 -12.45 -18.85
N ALA A 286 -9.95 -13.02 -19.80
CA ALA A 286 -11.27 -12.53 -20.17
C ALA A 286 -12.29 -12.64 -19.02
N LEU A 287 -12.29 -13.77 -18.29
CA LEU A 287 -13.12 -13.93 -17.10
C LEU A 287 -12.78 -12.88 -16.02
N PHE A 288 -11.48 -12.63 -15.79
CA PHE A 288 -11.04 -11.57 -14.90
C PHE A 288 -11.45 -10.18 -15.38
N GLY A 289 -11.28 -9.89 -16.68
CA GLY A 289 -11.68 -8.62 -17.30
C GLY A 289 -13.15 -8.32 -17.05
N GLY A 290 -14.04 -9.28 -17.35
CA GLY A 290 -15.47 -9.13 -17.08
C GLY A 290 -15.79 -9.00 -15.59
N ALA A 291 -15.26 -9.89 -14.74
CA ALA A 291 -15.64 -9.97 -13.34
C ALA A 291 -15.01 -8.88 -12.45
N MET A 292 -13.81 -8.40 -12.75
CA MET A 292 -13.03 -7.52 -11.88
C MET A 292 -12.84 -6.11 -12.46
N LEU A 293 -12.75 -5.96 -13.79
CA LEU A 293 -12.49 -4.66 -14.42
C LEU A 293 -13.80 -3.97 -14.83
N GLU A 294 -14.73 -4.70 -15.43
CA GLU A 294 -15.94 -4.13 -16.04
C GLU A 294 -17.18 -4.16 -15.14
N TYR A 295 -17.41 -5.25 -14.42
CA TYR A 295 -18.66 -5.46 -13.67
C TYR A 295 -18.78 -4.68 -12.33
N PRO A 296 -17.74 -4.62 -11.47
CA PRO A 296 -17.89 -4.00 -10.16
C PRO A 296 -17.90 -2.47 -10.22
N VAL A 297 -18.66 -1.85 -9.31
CA VAL A 297 -18.55 -0.42 -9.04
C VAL A 297 -17.50 -0.21 -7.95
N TRP A 298 -16.31 0.19 -8.37
CA TRP A 298 -15.16 0.48 -7.50
C TRP A 298 -15.21 1.88 -6.91
N TYR A 299 -14.67 2.02 -5.70
CA TYR A 299 -14.72 3.27 -4.96
C TYR A 299 -13.40 3.56 -4.23
N ASP A 300 -12.86 4.76 -4.48
CA ASP A 300 -11.65 5.25 -3.82
C ASP A 300 -12.03 5.97 -2.52
N PRO A 301 -11.67 5.42 -1.35
CA PRO A 301 -11.96 6.06 -0.07
C PRO A 301 -11.15 7.33 0.18
N HIS A 302 -10.03 7.53 -0.51
CA HIS A 302 -9.14 8.69 -0.35
C HIS A 302 -9.67 9.91 -1.08
N ARG A 303 -10.16 9.72 -2.31
CA ARG A 303 -10.68 10.80 -3.17
C ARG A 303 -12.20 10.94 -3.13
N ASP A 304 -12.88 10.04 -2.42
CA ASP A 304 -14.34 9.98 -2.31
C ASP A 304 -15.07 10.02 -3.66
N ARG A 305 -14.62 9.18 -4.59
CA ARG A 305 -15.15 9.06 -5.95
C ARG A 305 -15.19 7.60 -6.41
N LEU A 306 -16.00 7.32 -7.44
CA LEU A 306 -15.88 6.07 -8.17
C LEU A 306 -14.54 6.04 -8.92
N THR A 307 -13.98 4.85 -9.08
CA THR A 307 -12.64 4.67 -9.63
C THR A 307 -12.53 3.36 -10.41
N ASP A 308 -11.34 3.03 -10.88
CA ASP A 308 -10.98 1.76 -11.51
C ASP A 308 -10.50 0.68 -10.51
N PHE A 309 -10.32 -0.53 -11.03
CA PHE A 309 -9.79 -1.67 -10.27
C PHE A 309 -8.38 -1.38 -9.74
N GLU A 310 -7.51 -0.82 -10.57
CA GLU A 310 -6.10 -0.60 -10.27
C GLU A 310 -5.92 0.31 -9.05
N THR A 311 -6.71 1.40 -8.94
CA THR A 311 -6.71 2.29 -7.78
C THR A 311 -7.15 1.57 -6.51
N VAL A 312 -8.23 0.77 -6.59
CA VAL A 312 -8.72 -0.01 -5.43
C VAL A 312 -7.73 -1.08 -5.00
N ALA A 313 -7.13 -1.80 -5.95
CA ALA A 313 -6.14 -2.83 -5.68
C ALA A 313 -4.90 -2.25 -4.98
N GLN A 314 -4.42 -1.08 -5.44
CA GLN A 314 -3.32 -0.37 -4.79
C GLN A 314 -3.67 0.12 -3.39
N ALA A 315 -4.87 0.67 -3.19
CA ALA A 315 -5.34 1.10 -1.86
C ALA A 315 -5.47 -0.10 -0.91
N LEU A 316 -6.02 -1.22 -1.38
CA LEU A 316 -6.14 -2.44 -0.59
C LEU A 316 -4.77 -3.04 -0.27
N ALA A 317 -3.82 -3.04 -1.21
CA ALA A 317 -2.46 -3.50 -0.97
C ALA A 317 -1.73 -2.67 0.10
N ALA A 318 -1.87 -1.34 0.07
CA ALA A 318 -1.31 -0.46 1.09
C ALA A 318 -1.91 -0.75 2.48
N GLN A 319 -3.23 -0.91 2.56
CA GLN A 319 -3.93 -1.24 3.81
C GLN A 319 -3.58 -2.63 4.33
N ALA A 320 -3.52 -3.63 3.45
CA ALA A 320 -3.15 -5.00 3.80
C ALA A 320 -1.71 -5.07 4.31
N ARG A 321 -0.75 -4.42 3.64
CA ARG A 321 0.63 -4.31 4.10
C ARG A 321 0.71 -3.68 5.49
N ALA A 322 0.05 -2.53 5.69
CA ALA A 322 0.04 -1.86 6.98
C ALA A 322 -0.57 -2.74 8.08
N TRP A 323 -1.63 -3.49 7.79
CA TRP A 323 -2.24 -4.43 8.73
C TRP A 323 -1.29 -5.58 9.10
N ARG A 324 -0.62 -6.20 8.11
CA ARG A 324 0.30 -7.33 8.31
C ARG A 324 1.53 -6.94 9.09
N GLU A 325 2.12 -5.78 8.78
CA GLU A 325 3.30 -5.27 9.50
C GLU A 325 2.95 -4.75 10.91
N ASN A 326 1.74 -4.22 11.11
CA ASN A 326 1.28 -3.75 12.43
C ASN A 326 0.63 -4.87 13.30
N ARG A 327 0.65 -6.13 12.85
CA ARG A 327 -0.04 -7.22 13.57
C ARG A 327 0.58 -7.51 14.93
N ARG A 328 1.91 -7.42 15.03
CA ARG A 328 2.63 -7.36 16.31
C ARG A 328 2.86 -5.89 16.60
N SER A 329 2.06 -5.34 17.50
CA SER A 329 2.17 -3.91 17.84
C SER A 329 3.56 -3.59 18.36
N PHE A 330 3.95 -2.32 18.28
CA PHE A 330 5.31 -1.89 18.62
C PHE A 330 5.43 -1.35 20.06
N VAL A 331 6.64 -1.46 20.61
CA VAL A 331 7.16 -0.52 21.61
C VAL A 331 8.11 0.43 20.89
N CYS A 332 7.77 1.72 20.86
CA CYS A 332 8.50 2.76 20.17
C CYS A 332 9.48 3.47 21.12
N THR A 333 10.74 3.63 20.70
CA THR A 333 11.79 4.32 21.46
C THR A 333 12.57 5.33 20.62
N GLY A 334 13.22 6.29 21.27
CA GLY A 334 13.97 7.36 20.60
C GLY A 334 13.08 8.47 19.98
N MET A 335 11.81 8.57 20.41
CA MET A 335 10.83 9.48 19.82
C MET A 335 10.40 10.59 20.77
N LYS A 336 10.43 11.84 20.27
CA LYS A 336 9.90 13.00 21.01
C LYS A 336 8.37 12.90 21.19
N PRO A 337 7.81 13.37 22.32
CA PRO A 337 6.37 13.24 22.64
C PRO A 337 5.39 13.72 21.55
N TRP A 338 5.74 14.79 20.83
CA TRP A 338 4.88 15.32 19.75
C TRP A 338 4.69 14.34 18.58
N LYS A 339 5.63 13.38 18.39
CA LYS A 339 5.51 12.32 17.37
C LYS A 339 4.57 11.19 17.79
N HIS A 340 4.28 11.04 19.09
CA HIS A 340 3.59 9.85 19.62
C HIS A 340 2.20 9.68 19.03
N LYS A 341 1.38 10.74 18.99
CA LYS A 341 0.02 10.64 18.47
C LYS A 341 -0.03 10.30 16.97
N PRO A 342 0.71 11.01 16.08
CA PRO A 342 0.78 10.63 14.67
C PRO A 342 1.29 9.21 14.43
N VAL A 343 2.40 8.84 15.07
CA VAL A 343 2.98 7.50 14.94
C VAL A 343 2.02 6.44 15.47
N SER A 344 1.28 6.73 16.55
CA SER A 344 0.25 5.83 17.09
C SER A 344 -0.90 5.59 16.12
N ASP A 345 -1.32 6.60 15.35
CA ASP A 345 -2.35 6.43 14.32
C ASP A 345 -1.80 5.65 13.11
N PHE A 346 -0.55 5.92 12.70
CA PHE A 346 0.12 5.24 11.58
C PHE A 346 0.35 3.74 11.84
N LEU A 347 0.68 3.39 13.09
CA LEU A 347 1.02 2.04 13.52
C LEU A 347 -0.15 1.29 14.17
N ALA A 348 -1.36 1.88 14.19
CA ALA A 348 -2.53 1.17 14.66
C ALA A 348 -2.80 -0.05 13.75
N GLY A 349 -3.12 -1.20 14.36
CA GLY A 349 -3.35 -2.45 13.65
C GLY A 349 -3.93 -3.53 14.55
N ALA A 350 -3.86 -4.79 14.11
CA ALA A 350 -4.44 -5.93 14.83
C ALA A 350 -3.85 -6.11 16.25
N GLY A 351 -2.57 -5.83 16.45
CA GLY A 351 -1.92 -5.89 17.77
C GLY A 351 -2.26 -4.73 18.71
N GLY A 352 -3.12 -3.80 18.28
CA GLY A 352 -3.45 -2.57 18.99
C GLY A 352 -2.44 -1.44 18.74
N ARG A 353 -2.63 -0.34 19.48
CA ARG A 353 -1.77 0.85 19.36
C ARG A 353 -0.36 0.62 19.93
N PRO A 354 0.68 1.25 19.35
CA PRO A 354 2.02 1.15 19.89
C PRO A 354 2.11 1.79 21.28
N ARG A 355 3.09 1.34 22.07
CA ARG A 355 3.49 1.97 23.34
C ARG A 355 4.76 2.80 23.09
N PHE A 356 5.02 3.79 23.94
CA PHE A 356 6.21 4.63 23.83
C PHE A 356 7.01 4.55 25.14
N GLU A 357 8.29 4.23 25.03
CA GLU A 357 9.24 4.17 26.14
C GLU A 357 10.62 4.61 25.63
N ASN A 358 11.18 5.66 26.22
CA ASN A 358 12.43 6.27 25.74
C ASN A 358 13.65 5.78 26.52
N ASP A 359 13.47 5.16 27.68
CA ASP A 359 14.55 4.42 28.33
C ASP A 359 14.85 3.13 27.55
N PRO A 360 16.06 2.93 26.99
CA PRO A 360 16.36 1.80 26.12
C PRO A 360 16.13 0.44 26.79
N ALA A 361 16.57 0.28 28.05
CA ALA A 361 16.45 -0.97 28.78
C ALA A 361 14.99 -1.32 29.09
N ARG A 362 14.20 -0.33 29.55
CA ARG A 362 12.76 -0.50 29.78
C ARG A 362 11.99 -0.75 28.49
N ALA A 363 12.39 -0.15 27.37
CA ALA A 363 11.76 -0.37 26.08
C ALA A 363 11.91 -1.83 25.64
N VAL A 364 13.12 -2.39 25.73
CA VAL A 364 13.39 -3.81 25.43
C VAL A 364 12.63 -4.73 26.38
N ALA A 365 12.70 -4.49 27.69
CA ALA A 365 11.99 -5.29 28.68
C ALA A 365 10.47 -5.26 28.49
N LEU A 366 9.90 -4.09 28.15
CA LEU A 366 8.49 -3.94 27.86
C LEU A 366 8.09 -4.67 26.57
N ALA A 367 8.91 -4.62 25.54
CA ALA A 367 8.68 -5.31 24.27
C ALA A 367 8.65 -6.82 24.49
N ALA A 368 9.65 -7.37 25.17
CA ALA A 368 9.73 -8.79 25.53
C ALA A 368 8.50 -9.23 26.35
N ARG A 369 8.20 -8.52 27.45
CA ARG A 369 7.06 -8.85 28.33
C ARG A 369 5.70 -8.78 27.63
N ALA A 370 5.54 -7.86 26.68
CA ALA A 370 4.27 -7.65 25.99
C ALA A 370 4.13 -8.46 24.68
N GLY A 371 5.14 -9.24 24.30
CA GLY A 371 5.15 -9.95 23.01
C GLY A 371 5.10 -9.01 21.80
N ARG A 372 5.77 -7.86 21.91
CA ARG A 372 5.76 -6.76 20.92
C ARG A 372 7.12 -6.62 20.25
N ASP A 373 7.11 -6.11 19.02
CA ASP A 373 8.35 -5.75 18.32
C ASP A 373 8.84 -4.38 18.83
N LEU A 374 10.15 -4.15 18.81
CA LEU A 374 10.75 -2.86 19.16
C LEU A 374 10.88 -1.99 17.91
N LEU A 375 10.45 -0.72 17.97
CA LEU A 375 10.60 0.25 16.89
C LEU A 375 11.47 1.42 17.35
N ILE A 376 12.66 1.54 16.78
CA ILE A 376 13.69 2.50 17.18
C ILE A 376 13.70 3.64 16.17
N TRP A 377 13.64 4.90 16.61
CA TRP A 377 13.95 6.01 15.72
C TRP A 377 15.41 5.88 15.24
N ALA A 378 15.64 5.71 13.94
CA ALA A 378 16.90 5.22 13.40
C ALA A 378 18.14 5.98 13.90
N GLY A 379 18.08 7.31 13.92
CA GLY A 379 19.15 8.17 14.43
C GLY A 379 19.39 8.12 15.96
N ARG A 380 18.67 7.29 16.70
CA ARG A 380 18.80 7.07 18.16
C ARG A 380 19.20 5.64 18.53
N GLU A 381 19.42 4.77 17.55
CA GLU A 381 19.93 3.43 17.82
C GLU A 381 21.39 3.50 18.32
N THR A 382 21.69 2.77 19.39
CA THR A 382 23.06 2.54 19.87
C THR A 382 23.42 1.05 19.78
N PRO A 383 24.72 0.68 19.72
CA PRO A 383 25.14 -0.71 19.75
C PRO A 383 24.59 -1.49 20.96
N GLU A 384 24.51 -0.85 22.13
CA GLU A 384 24.04 -1.46 23.38
C GLU A 384 22.53 -1.75 23.33
N LEU A 385 21.72 -0.82 22.80
CA LEU A 385 20.29 -1.04 22.62
C LEU A 385 20.03 -2.21 21.67
N ARG A 386 20.79 -2.29 20.58
CA ARG A 386 20.66 -3.40 19.63
C ARG A 386 21.04 -4.73 20.28
N ALA A 387 22.21 -4.79 20.92
CA ALA A 387 22.67 -6.00 21.60
C ALA A 387 21.67 -6.45 22.68
N ALA A 388 21.07 -5.52 23.42
CA ALA A 388 20.04 -5.83 24.41
C ALA A 388 18.76 -6.41 23.79
N ALA A 389 18.31 -5.86 22.65
CA ALA A 389 17.16 -6.37 21.92
C ALA A 389 17.40 -7.80 21.39
N GLU A 390 18.58 -8.03 20.80
CA GLU A 390 19.02 -9.33 20.29
C GLU A 390 19.14 -10.36 21.41
N ALA A 391 19.80 -10.03 22.52
CA ALA A 391 19.93 -10.89 23.69
C ALA A 391 18.57 -11.26 24.33
N SER A 392 17.56 -10.38 24.18
CA SER A 392 16.20 -10.62 24.69
C SER A 392 15.28 -11.32 23.68
N GLY A 393 15.78 -11.70 22.49
CA GLY A 393 14.97 -12.31 21.43
C GLY A 393 13.88 -11.38 20.87
N VAL A 394 14.00 -10.06 21.07
CA VAL A 394 13.03 -9.07 20.61
C VAL A 394 13.37 -8.64 19.19
N ARG A 395 12.44 -8.86 18.26
CA ARG A 395 12.57 -8.33 16.89
C ARG A 395 12.56 -6.80 16.95
N HIS A 396 13.52 -6.17 16.28
CA HIS A 396 13.65 -4.73 16.28
C HIS A 396 13.69 -4.16 14.86
N TRP A 397 13.07 -3.00 14.71
CA TRP A 397 12.91 -2.28 13.46
C TRP A 397 13.43 -0.86 13.66
N ARG A 398 13.88 -0.22 12.58
CA ARG A 398 14.24 1.19 12.55
C ARG A 398 13.18 1.96 11.79
N VAL A 399 12.79 3.11 12.33
CA VAL A 399 11.87 4.04 11.68
C VAL A 399 12.54 5.37 11.41
N GLU A 400 12.25 5.94 10.25
CA GLU A 400 12.65 7.27 9.87
C GLU A 400 11.56 7.90 9.01
N ASP A 401 11.65 9.21 8.77
CA ASP A 401 10.75 9.89 7.86
C ASP A 401 10.92 9.35 6.42
N GLY A 402 9.80 9.16 5.70
CA GLY A 402 9.84 8.79 4.28
C GLY A 402 10.27 9.93 3.36
N PHE A 403 10.57 9.61 2.09
CA PHE A 403 11.11 10.58 1.13
C PHE A 403 10.05 11.59 0.63
N LEU A 404 8.78 11.18 0.54
CA LEU A 404 7.63 12.01 0.20
C LEU A 404 6.87 12.37 1.49
N ARG A 405 7.29 13.45 2.16
CA ARG A 405 6.93 13.68 3.57
C ARG A 405 5.90 14.79 3.84
N SER A 406 6.18 16.03 3.44
CA SER A 406 5.39 17.20 3.85
C SER A 406 5.77 18.48 3.08
N VAL A 407 4.83 19.41 2.90
CA VAL A 407 5.13 20.82 2.60
C VAL A 407 5.58 21.48 3.91
N GLY A 408 6.87 21.83 4.03
CA GLY A 408 7.44 22.54 5.18
C GLY A 408 8.59 21.81 5.89
N LEU A 409 9.34 22.54 6.73
CA LEU A 409 10.49 22.01 7.47
C LEU A 409 10.07 21.03 8.57
N GLY A 410 10.88 20.02 8.83
CA GLY A 410 10.72 19.15 10.02
C GLY A 410 10.70 19.93 11.35
N ALA A 411 11.31 21.11 11.38
CA ALA A 411 11.27 22.07 12.49
C ALA A 411 9.87 22.65 12.78
N GLN A 412 8.90 22.54 11.87
CA GLN A 412 7.52 23.01 12.06
C GLN A 412 6.61 21.98 12.76
N LEU A 413 7.15 20.82 13.16
CA LEU A 413 6.43 19.76 13.90
C LEU A 413 5.21 19.20 13.15
N LEU A 414 5.26 19.19 11.82
CA LEU A 414 4.21 18.58 11.00
C LEU A 414 4.31 17.04 11.08
N PRO A 415 3.19 16.34 11.37
CA PRO A 415 3.11 14.88 11.24
C PRO A 415 3.57 14.40 9.86
N ALA A 416 4.37 13.34 9.82
CA ALA A 416 4.83 12.75 8.57
C ALA A 416 3.69 11.96 7.90
N ALA A 417 3.41 12.25 6.62
CA ALA A 417 2.51 11.42 5.80
C ALA A 417 3.17 10.13 5.30
N SER A 418 4.49 10.00 5.50
CA SER A 418 5.26 8.85 5.10
C SER A 418 6.30 8.49 6.16
N LEU A 419 6.41 7.19 6.46
CA LEU A 419 7.44 6.62 7.33
C LEU A 419 8.07 5.42 6.61
N VAL A 420 9.37 5.25 6.78
CA VAL A 420 10.06 4.01 6.42
C VAL A 420 10.18 3.13 7.66
N LEU A 421 9.98 1.84 7.50
CA LEU A 421 10.15 0.83 8.55
C LEU A 421 11.12 -0.21 8.00
N ASP A 422 12.28 -0.37 8.65
CA ASP A 422 13.39 -1.19 8.17
C ASP A 422 13.84 -2.18 9.25
N ASP A 423 13.69 -3.46 8.97
CA ASP A 423 14.00 -4.56 9.86
C ASP A 423 15.42 -5.13 9.67
N LEU A 424 16.21 -4.57 8.75
CA LEU A 424 17.61 -4.97 8.51
C LEU A 424 18.60 -3.88 8.95
N GLY A 425 18.36 -2.66 8.50
CA GLY A 425 19.25 -1.52 8.70
C GLY A 425 18.48 -0.22 8.57
N ILE A 426 19.04 0.76 7.87
CA ILE A 426 18.31 1.98 7.49
C ILE A 426 18.96 2.58 6.24
N TYR A 427 18.17 3.19 5.36
CA TYR A 427 18.61 3.65 4.04
C TYR A 427 19.85 4.57 4.04
N PHE A 428 20.08 5.35 5.09
CA PHE A 428 21.19 6.31 5.14
C PHE A 428 22.49 5.72 5.72
N ASP A 429 22.46 4.51 6.29
CA ASP A 429 23.63 3.86 6.88
C ASP A 429 24.18 2.79 5.90
N PRO A 430 25.21 3.11 5.10
CA PRO A 430 25.79 2.17 4.17
C PRO A 430 26.68 1.14 4.87
N ASN A 431 26.90 1.19 6.20
CA ASN A 431 27.79 0.24 6.87
C ASN A 431 27.14 -1.14 7.09
N ARG A 432 25.82 -1.23 6.88
CA ARG A 432 25.02 -2.46 7.01
C ARG A 432 24.06 -2.58 5.84
N GLU A 433 23.62 -3.80 5.55
CA GLU A 433 22.54 -3.99 4.58
C GLU A 433 21.24 -3.36 5.10
N SER A 434 20.51 -2.67 4.22
CA SER A 434 19.17 -2.15 4.53
C SER A 434 18.08 -2.87 3.74
N ARG A 435 16.83 -2.80 4.23
CA ARG A 435 15.68 -3.31 3.48
C ARG A 435 15.54 -2.60 2.13
N LEU A 436 15.91 -1.32 2.04
CA LEU A 436 15.90 -0.58 0.78
C LEU A 436 16.93 -1.13 -0.22
N GLU A 437 18.14 -1.50 0.21
CA GLU A 437 19.14 -2.10 -0.68
C GLU A 437 18.64 -3.41 -1.30
N ARG A 438 17.98 -4.27 -0.52
CA ARG A 438 17.34 -5.50 -1.04
C ARG A 438 16.22 -5.18 -2.02
N LEU A 439 15.42 -4.16 -1.74
CA LEU A 439 14.33 -3.75 -2.63
C LEU A 439 14.87 -3.20 -3.95
N ILE A 440 15.95 -2.42 -3.93
CA ILE A 440 16.62 -1.91 -5.14
C ILE A 440 17.18 -3.07 -5.96
N ALA A 441 17.91 -3.99 -5.34
CA ALA A 441 18.49 -5.14 -6.02
C ALA A 441 17.40 -6.04 -6.64
N LYS A 442 16.32 -6.31 -5.91
CA LYS A 442 15.17 -7.06 -6.43
C LYS A 442 14.48 -6.31 -7.58
N ALA A 443 14.34 -4.99 -7.45
CA ALA A 443 13.68 -4.17 -8.45
C ALA A 443 14.44 -4.11 -9.78
N ALA A 444 15.77 -4.18 -9.74
CA ALA A 444 16.61 -4.10 -10.92
C ALA A 444 16.26 -5.16 -11.98
N THR A 445 15.85 -6.36 -11.57
CA THR A 445 15.53 -7.48 -12.48
C THR A 445 14.07 -7.98 -12.37
N GLY A 446 13.36 -7.62 -11.31
CA GLY A 446 12.05 -8.20 -10.99
C GLY A 446 10.83 -7.32 -11.31
N LEU A 447 11.00 -6.10 -11.82
CA LEU A 447 9.88 -5.19 -12.06
C LEU A 447 9.10 -5.55 -13.33
N SER A 448 7.77 -5.66 -13.21
CA SER A 448 6.90 -5.79 -14.36
C SER A 448 6.74 -4.48 -15.13
N ALA A 449 6.36 -4.54 -16.41
CA ALA A 449 6.13 -3.35 -17.22
C ALA A 449 5.14 -2.34 -16.59
N PRO A 450 4.00 -2.76 -15.98
CA PRO A 450 3.11 -1.85 -15.25
C PRO A 450 3.76 -1.16 -14.05
N GLU A 451 4.58 -1.89 -13.27
CA GLU A 451 5.27 -1.31 -12.12
C GLU A 451 6.28 -0.27 -12.58
N ARG A 452 6.95 -0.50 -13.73
CA ARG A 452 7.89 0.45 -14.33
C ARG A 452 7.17 1.71 -14.78
N ARG A 453 6.05 1.55 -15.50
CA ARG A 453 5.18 2.67 -15.92
C ARG A 453 4.68 3.48 -14.72
N ARG A 454 4.21 2.80 -13.67
CA ARG A 454 3.75 3.45 -12.44
C ARG A 454 4.87 4.24 -11.76
N ALA A 455 6.07 3.65 -11.64
CA ALA A 455 7.22 4.31 -11.04
C ALA A 455 7.62 5.57 -11.80
N LEU A 456 7.73 5.50 -13.13
CA LEU A 456 8.06 6.65 -13.97
C LEU A 456 6.96 7.72 -13.93
N ALA A 457 5.68 7.33 -14.02
CA ALA A 457 4.57 8.27 -13.90
C ALA A 457 4.55 8.98 -12.54
N LEU A 458 4.88 8.28 -11.45
CA LEU A 458 5.03 8.89 -10.13
C LEU A 458 6.20 9.88 -10.10
N ALA A 459 7.36 9.53 -10.67
CA ALA A 459 8.52 10.43 -10.75
C ALA A 459 8.19 11.69 -11.57
N GLU A 460 7.58 11.54 -12.74
CA GLU A 460 7.13 12.64 -13.59
C GLU A 460 6.13 13.54 -12.85
N ALA A 461 5.15 12.97 -12.14
CA ALA A 461 4.18 13.72 -11.38
C ALA A 461 4.83 14.50 -10.21
N ILE A 462 5.84 13.95 -9.54
CA ILE A 462 6.62 14.65 -8.50
C ILE A 462 7.37 15.85 -9.09
N VAL A 463 8.02 15.64 -10.23
CA VAL A 463 8.79 16.69 -10.92
C VAL A 463 7.86 17.79 -11.43
N ALA A 464 6.74 17.44 -12.06
CA ALA A 464 5.74 18.37 -12.55
C ALA A 464 5.12 19.20 -11.41
N ALA A 465 4.85 18.57 -10.26
CA ALA A 465 4.36 19.26 -9.07
C ALA A 465 5.43 20.10 -8.35
N ARG A 466 6.69 20.05 -8.80
CA ARG A 466 7.85 20.72 -8.19
C ARG A 466 8.03 20.36 -6.71
N ILE A 467 7.60 19.17 -6.32
CA ILE A 467 7.67 18.71 -4.93
C ILE A 467 9.10 18.28 -4.61
N THR A 468 9.57 18.73 -3.45
CA THR A 468 10.83 18.31 -2.84
C THR A 468 10.61 18.02 -1.35
N LYS A 469 11.60 17.41 -0.68
CA LYS A 469 11.57 17.16 0.78
C LYS A 469 11.32 18.44 1.58
N TYR A 470 11.88 19.55 1.10
CA TYR A 470 11.74 20.86 1.71
C TYR A 470 11.14 21.83 0.69
N ASN A 471 9.81 21.91 0.65
CA ASN A 471 9.08 22.90 -0.17
C ASN A 471 9.18 24.32 0.43
N VAL A 472 10.41 24.80 0.63
CA VAL A 472 10.75 26.13 1.16
C VAL A 472 11.62 26.89 0.16
N GLY A 473 11.54 28.22 0.20
CA GLY A 473 12.21 29.12 -0.76
C GLY A 473 11.19 29.90 -1.60
N ARG A 474 11.58 31.09 -2.04
CA ARG A 474 10.83 31.88 -3.03
C ARG A 474 11.31 31.45 -4.43
N GLY A 475 10.53 31.71 -5.47
CA GLY A 475 10.92 31.42 -6.86
C GLY A 475 12.04 32.31 -7.39
N ALA A 476 13.00 32.71 -6.56
CA ALA A 476 14.12 33.54 -6.97
C ALA A 476 15.02 32.72 -7.91
N PRO A 477 15.28 33.21 -9.14
CA PRO A 477 16.13 32.51 -10.08
C PRO A 477 17.60 32.54 -9.61
N ILE A 478 18.35 31.51 -9.96
CA ILE A 478 19.81 31.56 -9.88
C ILE A 478 20.30 32.48 -11.01
N PRO A 479 21.37 33.28 -10.82
CA PRO A 479 21.94 34.08 -11.89
C PRO A 479 22.27 33.23 -13.12
N ALA A 480 21.92 33.73 -14.31
CA ALA A 480 22.28 33.07 -15.55
C ALA A 480 23.81 32.97 -15.67
N ALA A 481 24.29 31.81 -16.11
CA ALA A 481 25.71 31.57 -16.36
C ALA A 481 25.93 31.10 -17.81
N PRO A 482 25.76 31.99 -18.82
CA PRO A 482 25.88 31.61 -20.22
C PRO A 482 27.24 30.98 -20.53
N GLY A 483 27.24 29.84 -21.22
CA GLY A 483 28.46 29.14 -21.62
C GLY A 483 29.23 28.45 -20.49
N ARG A 484 28.74 28.48 -19.25
CA ARG A 484 29.34 27.76 -18.11
C ARG A 484 28.38 26.67 -17.64
N ARG A 485 28.95 25.51 -17.31
CA ARG A 485 28.23 24.44 -16.61
C ARG A 485 27.80 24.92 -15.23
N VAL A 486 26.56 24.65 -14.82
CA VAL A 486 26.02 25.02 -13.50
C VAL A 486 26.10 23.82 -12.56
N VAL A 487 26.89 23.96 -11.49
CA VAL A 487 27.08 22.92 -10.48
C VAL A 487 26.38 23.35 -9.19
N LEU A 488 25.32 22.64 -8.81
CA LEU A 488 24.60 22.88 -7.57
C LEU A 488 25.20 22.04 -6.44
N VAL A 489 25.66 22.72 -5.39
CA VAL A 489 26.20 22.12 -4.17
C VAL A 489 25.17 22.29 -3.04
N PRO A 490 24.38 21.26 -2.70
CA PRO A 490 23.46 21.33 -1.58
C PRO A 490 24.22 21.27 -0.26
N GLY A 491 24.12 22.34 0.52
CA GLY A 491 24.53 22.34 1.93
C GLY A 491 23.72 21.35 2.74
N GLN A 492 24.38 20.71 3.69
CA GLN A 492 23.80 19.69 4.56
C GLN A 492 24.03 20.03 6.04
N VAL A 493 23.30 19.35 6.91
CA VAL A 493 23.52 19.42 8.36
C VAL A 493 24.69 18.48 8.70
N GLU A 494 25.84 19.02 9.10
CA GLU A 494 27.09 18.26 9.27
C GLU A 494 27.03 17.17 10.35
N ASP A 495 26.13 17.32 11.33
CA ASP A 495 25.85 16.32 12.36
C ASP A 495 24.60 15.49 12.05
N ASP A 496 24.20 15.36 10.79
CA ASP A 496 23.16 14.44 10.36
C ASP A 496 23.66 12.98 10.44
N ALA A 497 22.76 12.05 10.73
CA ALA A 497 23.11 10.63 10.77
C ALA A 497 23.63 10.14 9.41
N SER A 498 23.02 10.59 8.31
CA SER A 498 23.44 10.26 6.95
C SER A 498 24.86 10.73 6.61
N ILE A 499 25.36 11.81 7.22
CA ILE A 499 26.76 12.23 7.05
C ILE A 499 27.66 11.35 7.92
N ARG A 500 27.34 11.22 9.21
CA ARG A 500 28.18 10.44 10.14
C ARG A 500 28.42 9.00 9.68
N THR A 501 27.41 8.36 9.09
CA THR A 501 27.52 6.97 8.63
C THR A 501 27.88 6.86 7.15
N GLY A 502 27.49 7.85 6.35
CA GLY A 502 27.58 7.80 4.90
C GLY A 502 28.75 8.54 4.28
N THR A 503 29.63 9.16 5.08
CA THR A 503 30.80 9.89 4.57
C THR A 503 32.08 9.44 5.26
N THR A 504 33.22 9.71 4.61
CA THR A 504 34.56 9.54 5.20
C THR A 504 35.37 10.81 5.02
N ASP A 505 36.06 10.96 3.90
CA ASP A 505 37.03 12.05 3.70
C ASP A 505 36.36 13.42 3.60
N VAL A 506 35.13 13.46 3.08
CA VAL A 506 34.35 14.69 2.90
C VAL A 506 33.09 14.63 3.74
N ALA A 507 33.14 15.27 4.92
CA ALA A 507 32.06 15.28 5.91
C ALA A 507 31.62 16.70 6.34
N THR A 508 32.11 17.75 5.66
CA THR A 508 31.76 19.16 5.95
C THR A 508 31.34 19.90 4.69
N ASN A 509 30.50 20.92 4.84
CA ASN A 509 30.04 21.72 3.70
C ASN A 509 31.19 22.51 3.06
N LEU A 510 32.16 22.96 3.87
CA LEU A 510 33.35 23.65 3.40
C LEU A 510 34.21 22.73 2.51
N GLU A 511 34.45 21.50 2.95
CA GLU A 511 35.21 20.53 2.15
C GLU A 511 34.46 20.13 0.88
N LEU A 512 33.13 19.95 0.96
CA LEU A 512 32.29 19.70 -0.20
C LEU A 512 32.45 20.80 -1.28
N LEU A 513 32.44 22.08 -0.87
CA LEU A 513 32.66 23.22 -1.76
C LEU A 513 34.08 23.29 -2.32
N ARG A 514 35.10 22.99 -1.50
CA ARG A 514 36.49 22.93 -1.97
C ARG A 514 36.67 21.88 -3.05
N ARG A 515 36.10 20.69 -2.85
CA ARG A 515 36.14 19.60 -3.84
C ARG A 515 35.35 19.96 -5.10
N ALA A 516 34.21 20.63 -4.96
CA ALA A 516 33.44 21.11 -6.10
C ALA A 516 34.26 22.09 -6.96
N ARG A 517 34.89 23.10 -6.34
CA ARG A 517 35.72 24.08 -7.05
C ARG A 517 36.97 23.46 -7.67
N ALA A 518 37.60 22.51 -6.99
CA ALA A 518 38.76 21.81 -7.53
C ALA A 518 38.40 20.93 -8.75
N HIS A 519 37.26 20.24 -8.70
CA HIS A 519 36.81 19.36 -9.78
C HIS A 519 36.21 20.14 -10.96
N PHE A 520 35.51 21.24 -10.69
CA PHE A 520 34.89 22.10 -11.70
C PHE A 520 35.44 23.54 -11.63
N PRO A 521 36.70 23.78 -12.05
CA PRO A 521 37.34 25.09 -11.92
C PRO A 521 36.58 26.20 -12.66
N ASP A 522 36.11 25.91 -13.88
CA ASP A 522 35.48 26.90 -14.77
C ASP A 522 33.94 26.96 -14.67
N ALA A 523 33.33 26.01 -13.95
CA ALA A 523 31.88 25.95 -13.77
C ALA A 523 31.37 27.06 -12.87
N CYS A 524 30.10 27.43 -13.05
CA CYS A 524 29.36 28.27 -12.12
C CYS A 524 28.90 27.41 -10.93
N ILE A 525 29.53 27.61 -9.77
CA ILE A 525 29.21 26.87 -8.54
C ILE A 525 28.16 27.63 -7.76
N VAL A 526 27.02 26.98 -7.57
CA VAL A 526 25.90 27.49 -6.80
C VAL A 526 25.82 26.71 -5.49
N PHE A 527 26.07 27.37 -4.37
CA PHE A 527 25.85 26.78 -3.06
C PHE A 527 24.42 27.02 -2.61
N LYS A 528 23.66 25.95 -2.30
CA LYS A 528 22.34 26.06 -1.67
C LYS A 528 22.44 25.66 -0.20
N PRO A 529 22.47 26.61 0.75
CA PRO A 529 22.55 26.26 2.16
C PRO A 529 21.34 25.44 2.63
N HIS A 530 21.55 24.59 3.64
CA HIS A 530 20.46 23.84 4.27
C HIS A 530 19.60 24.79 5.11
N PRO A 531 18.25 24.75 4.99
CA PRO A 531 17.38 25.70 5.69
C PRO A 531 17.55 25.67 7.22
N ASP A 532 17.72 24.50 7.85
CA ASP A 532 17.96 24.40 9.30
C ASP A 532 19.32 24.96 9.75
N VAL A 533 20.29 25.07 8.84
CA VAL A 533 21.59 25.71 9.10
C VAL A 533 21.46 27.22 8.96
N GLU A 534 20.73 27.70 7.94
CA GLU A 534 20.48 29.15 7.73
C GLU A 534 19.79 29.80 8.92
N ILE A 535 18.86 29.10 9.56
CA ILE A 535 18.16 29.60 10.77
C ILE A 535 18.93 29.35 12.07
N GLY A 536 20.17 28.82 12.00
CA GLY A 536 21.06 28.61 13.14
C GLY A 536 20.67 27.46 14.08
N LEU A 537 19.82 26.52 13.65
CA LEU A 537 19.38 25.40 14.50
C LEU A 537 20.35 24.21 14.49
N ARG A 538 21.21 24.10 13.47
CA ARG A 538 22.10 22.95 13.22
C ARG A 538 23.48 23.38 12.73
N LYS A 539 24.47 22.48 12.90
CA LYS A 539 25.85 22.66 12.44
C LYS A 539 25.93 22.54 10.90
N GLY A 540 26.82 23.34 10.30
CA GLY A 540 27.08 23.30 8.86
C GLY A 540 27.23 24.67 8.19
N ALA A 541 27.27 25.76 8.96
CA ALA A 541 27.49 27.10 8.40
C ALA A 541 28.92 27.18 7.82
N VAL A 542 29.03 27.73 6.62
CA VAL A 542 30.31 28.04 5.97
C VAL A 542 30.55 29.53 6.12
N ALA A 543 31.79 29.93 6.42
CA ALA A 543 32.13 31.34 6.56
C ALA A 543 31.91 32.10 5.23
N GLU A 544 31.37 33.33 5.29
CA GLU A 544 31.06 34.12 4.10
C GLU A 544 32.30 34.37 3.22
N ALA A 545 33.48 34.52 3.82
CA ALA A 545 34.74 34.67 3.08
C ALA A 545 35.09 33.42 2.25
N ASP A 546 34.82 32.21 2.77
CA ASP A 546 35.00 30.97 2.02
C ASP A 546 33.92 30.81 0.95
N LEU A 547 32.67 31.18 1.23
CA LEU A 547 31.58 31.16 0.25
C LEU A 547 31.89 32.06 -0.94
N ALA A 548 32.31 33.31 -0.69
CA ALA A 548 32.67 34.26 -1.74
C ALA A 548 33.85 33.80 -2.61
N ARG A 549 34.73 32.94 -2.06
CA ARG A 549 35.88 32.39 -2.78
C ARG A 549 35.56 31.13 -3.56
N LEU A 550 34.67 30.28 -3.04
CA LEU A 550 34.43 28.93 -3.58
C LEU A 550 33.18 28.87 -4.47
N ALA A 551 32.14 29.64 -4.16
CA ALA A 551 30.88 29.67 -4.90
C ALA A 551 30.71 30.97 -5.69
N ASP A 552 30.20 30.87 -6.92
CA ASP A 552 29.81 32.03 -7.73
C ASP A 552 28.48 32.61 -7.24
N HIS A 553 27.61 31.78 -6.66
CA HIS A 553 26.33 32.22 -6.11
C HIS A 553 25.93 31.40 -4.87
N VAL A 554 25.30 32.06 -3.90
CA VAL A 554 24.70 31.40 -2.73
C VAL A 554 23.18 31.55 -2.78
N ALA A 555 22.50 30.47 -3.14
CA ALA A 555 21.07 30.43 -3.46
C ALA A 555 20.16 30.39 -2.23
N ARG A 556 20.29 31.34 -1.30
CA ARG A 556 19.52 31.37 -0.03
C ARG A 556 18.01 31.37 -0.25
N ASP A 557 17.56 32.20 -1.20
CA ASP A 557 16.14 32.42 -1.47
C ASP A 557 15.53 31.49 -2.51
N ALA A 558 16.33 30.76 -3.31
CA ALA A 558 15.82 29.88 -4.34
C ALA A 558 15.20 28.60 -3.74
N SER A 559 14.08 28.14 -4.30
CA SER A 559 13.55 26.82 -3.96
C SER A 559 14.50 25.71 -4.44
N ALA A 560 14.54 24.58 -3.74
CA ALA A 560 15.34 23.43 -4.16
C ALA A 560 14.94 22.94 -5.57
N ALA A 561 13.65 23.01 -5.90
CA ALA A 561 13.15 22.66 -7.22
C ALA A 561 13.66 23.63 -8.30
N GLU A 562 13.65 24.96 -8.05
CA GLU A 562 14.22 25.96 -8.95
C GLU A 562 15.72 25.71 -9.18
N ALA A 563 16.43 25.45 -8.09
CA ALA A 563 17.87 25.27 -8.12
C ALA A 563 18.27 24.04 -8.94
N MET A 564 17.61 22.89 -8.73
CA MET A 564 17.85 21.68 -9.53
C MET A 564 17.40 21.83 -10.99
N ALA A 565 16.37 22.63 -11.25
CA ALA A 565 15.90 22.87 -12.61
C ALA A 565 16.92 23.66 -13.44
N GLN A 566 17.73 24.51 -12.81
CA GLN A 566 18.75 25.33 -13.46
C GLN A 566 20.17 24.73 -13.39
N ALA A 567 20.36 23.63 -12.67
CA ALA A 567 21.64 22.95 -12.54
C ALA A 567 21.83 21.90 -13.64
N ASP A 568 23.06 21.78 -14.13
CA ASP A 568 23.49 20.67 -15.00
C ASP A 568 23.93 19.47 -14.15
N VAL A 569 24.60 19.76 -13.03
CA VAL A 569 25.20 18.77 -12.12
C VAL A 569 24.81 19.07 -10.69
N ILE A 570 24.50 18.02 -9.94
CA ILE A 570 24.43 18.06 -8.47
C ILE A 570 25.68 17.44 -7.87
N TRP A 571 26.35 18.18 -6.99
CA TRP A 571 27.56 17.74 -6.30
C TRP A 571 27.31 17.63 -4.80
N THR A 572 27.10 16.41 -4.30
CA THR A 572 26.55 16.17 -2.96
C THR A 572 27.38 15.16 -2.15
N MET A 573 27.28 15.21 -0.83
CA MET A 573 27.74 14.08 0.00
C MET A 573 26.64 13.02 0.04
N THR A 574 25.57 13.28 0.78
CA THR A 574 24.50 12.30 1.07
C THR A 574 23.09 12.89 1.03
N SER A 575 22.95 14.14 0.53
CA SER A 575 21.68 14.86 0.51
C SER A 575 20.60 14.09 -0.27
N LEU A 576 19.35 14.12 0.19
CA LEU A 576 18.24 13.57 -0.61
C LEU A 576 18.09 14.32 -1.95
N MET A 577 18.60 15.55 -2.05
CA MET A 577 18.57 16.34 -3.28
C MET A 577 19.26 15.65 -4.46
N GLY A 578 20.26 14.80 -4.23
CA GLY A 578 20.85 14.00 -5.30
C GLY A 578 19.85 12.99 -5.91
N PHE A 579 19.06 12.30 -5.08
CA PHE A 579 17.99 11.44 -5.58
C PHE A 579 16.92 12.25 -6.32
N GLU A 580 16.51 13.39 -5.78
CA GLU A 580 15.53 14.28 -6.40
C GLU A 580 16.01 14.80 -7.76
N ALA A 581 17.32 14.96 -7.95
CA ALA A 581 17.92 15.31 -9.22
C ALA A 581 17.95 14.16 -10.23
N LEU A 582 18.15 12.91 -9.78
CA LEU A 582 17.98 11.75 -10.65
C LEU A 582 16.57 11.68 -11.23
N LEU A 583 15.53 11.99 -10.45
CA LEU A 583 14.15 12.08 -10.94
C LEU A 583 13.99 13.13 -12.06
N ARG A 584 14.85 14.16 -12.07
CA ARG A 584 14.84 15.28 -13.01
C ARG A 584 15.82 15.07 -14.18
N GLY A 585 16.43 13.89 -14.29
CA GLY A 585 17.42 13.60 -15.33
C GLY A 585 18.69 14.45 -15.22
N ARG A 586 19.06 14.90 -14.03
CA ARG A 586 20.31 15.63 -13.78
C ARG A 586 21.46 14.67 -13.49
N GLU A 587 22.66 15.08 -13.87
CA GLU A 587 23.88 14.39 -13.48
C GLU A 587 24.15 14.58 -11.99
N VAL A 588 24.57 13.52 -11.31
CA VAL A 588 24.74 13.52 -9.85
C VAL A 588 26.06 12.89 -9.49
N HIS A 589 26.87 13.66 -8.77
CA HIS A 589 28.15 13.25 -8.20
C HIS A 589 28.03 13.10 -6.69
N CYS A 590 28.44 11.94 -6.17
CA CYS A 590 28.36 11.60 -4.75
C CYS A 590 29.77 11.47 -4.14
N LEU A 591 30.03 12.25 -3.08
CA LEU A 591 31.26 12.15 -2.29
C LEU A 591 31.06 11.32 -1.00
N GLY A 592 29.80 11.07 -0.65
CA GLY A 592 29.41 10.05 0.32
C GLY A 592 28.73 8.85 -0.36
N MET A 593 28.10 8.01 0.44
CA MET A 593 27.38 6.81 -0.01
C MET A 593 25.90 6.87 0.42
N PRO A 594 25.10 7.80 -0.13
CA PRO A 594 23.64 7.81 0.09
C PRO A 594 22.99 6.56 -0.53
N PHE A 595 21.72 6.28 -0.20
CA PHE A 595 21.04 5.06 -0.66
C PHE A 595 20.99 4.86 -2.18
N TYR A 596 21.08 5.95 -2.95
CA TYR A 596 20.98 5.96 -4.41
C TYR A 596 22.36 5.92 -5.12
N ALA A 597 23.47 5.99 -4.38
CA ALA A 597 24.82 5.85 -4.91
C ALA A 597 25.28 4.39 -4.99
N GLY A 598 26.30 4.08 -5.77
CA GLY A 598 26.89 2.74 -5.90
C GLY A 598 26.13 1.80 -6.84
N TRP A 599 25.04 2.27 -7.46
CA TRP A 599 24.17 1.48 -8.33
C TRP A 599 24.39 1.73 -9.83
N GLY A 600 25.28 2.65 -10.19
CA GLY A 600 25.56 3.02 -11.59
C GLY A 600 24.67 4.14 -12.16
N LEU A 601 23.86 4.80 -11.32
CA LEU A 601 23.06 5.99 -11.70
C LEU A 601 23.73 7.31 -11.31
N THR A 602 24.85 7.26 -10.59
CA THR A 602 25.61 8.42 -10.10
C THR A 602 27.09 8.23 -10.39
N GLU A 603 27.82 9.34 -10.49
CA GLU A 603 29.28 9.30 -10.45
C GLU A 603 29.75 9.34 -8.99
N ASP A 604 30.35 8.25 -8.52
CA ASP A 604 30.72 8.10 -7.11
C ASP A 604 32.23 8.36 -6.91
N HIS A 605 32.56 9.43 -6.20
CA HIS A 605 33.93 9.95 -6.01
C HIS A 605 34.63 9.43 -4.75
N GLY A 606 33.98 8.50 -4.05
CA GLY A 606 34.41 8.00 -2.75
C GLY A 606 34.50 6.49 -2.70
N GLN A 607 33.97 5.91 -1.63
CA GLN A 607 34.08 4.49 -1.33
C GLN A 607 33.42 3.61 -2.39
N THR A 608 34.12 2.58 -2.83
CA THR A 608 33.47 1.46 -3.52
C THR A 608 32.56 0.72 -2.54
N HIS A 609 31.36 0.32 -2.98
CA HIS A 609 30.42 -0.41 -2.13
C HIS A 609 30.12 -1.80 -2.71
N PRO A 610 30.90 -2.85 -2.35
CA PRO A 610 30.83 -4.17 -2.98
C PRO A 610 29.44 -4.83 -2.95
N ARG A 611 28.61 -4.51 -1.94
CA ARG A 611 27.24 -5.05 -1.85
C ARG A 611 26.27 -4.48 -2.89
N ARG A 612 26.57 -3.32 -3.49
CA ARG A 612 25.73 -2.65 -4.50
C ARG A 612 26.19 -3.05 -5.90
N SER A 613 26.02 -4.32 -6.22
CA SER A 613 26.42 -4.88 -7.52
C SER A 613 25.31 -4.85 -8.57
N ALA A 614 24.04 -4.75 -8.16
CA ALA A 614 22.93 -4.61 -9.09
C ALA A 614 23.02 -3.28 -9.86
N ARG A 615 22.36 -3.21 -11.02
CA ARG A 615 22.30 -2.02 -11.89
C ARG A 615 20.84 -1.65 -12.17
N PRO A 616 20.11 -1.12 -11.18
CA PRO A 616 18.76 -0.62 -11.39
C PRO A 616 18.78 0.54 -12.38
N ASP A 617 17.77 0.62 -13.24
CA ASP A 617 17.45 1.86 -13.92
C ASP A 617 16.64 2.79 -13.00
N LEU A 618 16.32 3.99 -13.50
CA LEU A 618 15.56 4.98 -12.73
C LEU A 618 14.21 4.44 -12.28
N ALA A 619 13.50 3.68 -13.11
CA ALA A 619 12.20 3.10 -12.76
C ALA A 619 12.31 2.13 -11.58
N ALA A 620 13.33 1.27 -11.59
CA ALA A 620 13.60 0.33 -10.50
C ALA A 620 13.98 1.06 -9.19
N LEU A 621 14.84 2.08 -9.27
CA LEU A 621 15.21 2.89 -8.10
C LEU A 621 13.99 3.62 -7.52
N VAL A 622 13.16 4.23 -8.37
CA VAL A 622 11.93 4.92 -7.97
C VAL A 622 10.94 3.97 -7.34
N HIS A 623 10.70 2.81 -7.94
CA HIS A 623 9.81 1.80 -7.37
C HIS A 623 10.29 1.38 -5.97
N ALA A 624 11.56 1.05 -5.82
CA ALA A 624 12.11 0.66 -4.53
C ALA A 624 11.99 1.80 -3.50
N ALA A 625 12.42 3.01 -3.84
CA ALA A 625 12.53 4.13 -2.92
C ALA A 625 11.18 4.80 -2.58
N LEU A 626 10.24 4.89 -3.53
CA LEU A 626 8.99 5.67 -3.37
C LEU A 626 7.72 4.83 -3.33
N ILE A 627 7.77 3.54 -3.69
CA ILE A 627 6.58 2.67 -3.70
C ILE A 627 6.73 1.52 -2.70
N ALA A 628 7.82 0.76 -2.80
CA ALA A 628 7.99 -0.47 -2.04
C ALA A 628 8.53 -0.24 -0.62
N TYR A 629 9.50 0.66 -0.45
CA TYR A 629 10.14 0.87 0.86
C TYR A 629 9.27 1.67 1.84
N PRO A 630 8.88 2.93 1.55
CA PRO A 630 8.07 3.72 2.45
C PRO A 630 6.64 3.23 2.55
N ARG A 631 6.03 3.53 3.70
CA ARG A 631 4.59 3.44 3.92
C ARG A 631 3.99 4.84 3.92
N TYR A 632 2.76 4.94 3.43
CA TYR A 632 2.03 6.20 3.35
C TYR A 632 0.73 6.13 4.13
N PHE A 633 0.36 7.25 4.75
CA PHE A 633 -0.85 7.37 5.55
C PHE A 633 -1.56 8.67 5.25
N ASP A 634 -2.80 8.57 4.80
CA ASP A 634 -3.66 9.70 4.51
C ASP A 634 -4.35 10.16 5.79
N ALA A 635 -3.88 11.28 6.35
CA ALA A 635 -4.37 11.81 7.61
C ALA A 635 -5.86 12.26 7.57
N GLU A 636 -6.38 12.52 6.37
CA GLU A 636 -7.77 12.89 6.14
C GLU A 636 -8.70 11.69 6.35
N THR A 637 -8.38 10.56 5.74
CA THR A 637 -9.17 9.33 5.86
C THR A 637 -8.79 8.47 7.05
N GLY A 638 -7.57 8.63 7.57
CA GLY A 638 -7.00 7.76 8.59
C GLY A 638 -6.62 6.37 8.07
N LEU A 639 -6.38 6.23 6.76
CA LEU A 639 -6.09 4.96 6.09
C LEU A 639 -4.67 4.97 5.51
N ALA A 640 -4.04 3.80 5.47
CA ALA A 640 -2.85 3.60 4.66
C ALA A 640 -3.21 3.76 3.17
N CYS A 641 -2.31 4.37 2.40
CA CYS A 641 -2.58 4.75 1.02
C CYS A 641 -1.38 4.51 0.11
N ALA A 642 -1.58 4.71 -1.19
CA ALA A 642 -0.52 4.73 -2.18
C ALA A 642 0.22 6.09 -2.19
N PRO A 643 1.49 6.19 -2.66
CA PRO A 643 2.24 7.45 -2.73
C PRO A 643 1.53 8.53 -3.53
N GLU A 644 0.78 8.15 -4.56
CA GLU A 644 0.03 9.05 -5.44
C GLU A 644 -0.99 9.89 -4.67
N VAL A 645 -1.62 9.31 -3.64
CA VAL A 645 -2.54 10.03 -2.75
C VAL A 645 -1.79 11.13 -2.01
N ILE A 646 -0.63 10.82 -1.43
CA ILE A 646 0.16 11.80 -0.68
C ILE A 646 0.71 12.88 -1.60
N LEU A 647 1.12 12.52 -2.81
CA LEU A 647 1.56 13.48 -3.82
C LEU A 647 0.45 14.50 -4.13
N GLU A 648 -0.77 14.04 -4.39
CA GLU A 648 -1.91 14.93 -4.64
C GLU A 648 -2.23 15.83 -3.43
N ARG A 649 -2.20 15.28 -2.20
CA ARG A 649 -2.40 16.08 -0.98
C ARG A 649 -1.34 17.17 -0.83
N LEU A 650 -0.08 16.86 -1.15
CA LEU A 650 1.03 17.82 -1.14
C LEU A 650 0.84 18.90 -2.22
N SER A 651 0.49 18.50 -3.46
CA SER A 651 0.32 19.40 -4.60
C SER A 651 -0.84 20.37 -4.45
N ALA A 652 -1.93 19.94 -3.81
CA ALA A 652 -3.11 20.79 -3.61
C ALA A 652 -2.88 21.97 -2.64
N GLY A 653 -1.66 22.11 -2.06
CA GLY A 653 -1.34 23.14 -1.07
C GLY A 653 -2.18 23.05 0.21
N GLN A 654 -2.97 21.98 0.33
CA GLN A 654 -3.81 21.75 1.47
C GLN A 654 -2.89 21.40 2.64
N GLY A 655 -3.03 22.11 3.76
CA GLY A 655 -2.43 21.72 5.04
C GLY A 655 -2.97 20.37 5.59
N ALA A 656 -3.44 19.48 4.71
CA ALA A 656 -4.14 18.22 4.92
C ALA A 656 -3.23 16.98 4.84
N VAL A 657 -1.96 17.13 4.44
CA VAL A 657 -0.96 16.04 4.53
C VAL A 657 -0.72 15.63 6.00
N SER A 658 -1.11 16.49 6.94
CA SER A 658 -1.21 16.17 8.36
C SER A 658 -2.52 16.74 8.93
N ARG A 659 -3.07 16.12 10.00
CA ARG A 659 -4.05 16.84 10.82
C ARG A 659 -3.41 18.14 11.26
N GLN A 660 -4.01 19.28 10.90
CA GLN A 660 -3.48 20.63 11.12
C GLN A 660 -2.65 20.72 12.41
N ALA A 661 -1.44 21.28 12.31
CA ALA A 661 -0.61 21.55 13.48
C ALA A 661 -1.45 22.25 14.55
N THR A 662 -1.66 21.57 15.69
CA THR A 662 -2.44 22.11 16.81
C THR A 662 -1.89 23.48 17.22
N ARG A 663 -2.72 24.34 17.84
CA ARG A 663 -2.23 25.62 18.40
C ARG A 663 -0.99 25.42 19.27
N ARG A 664 -0.93 24.32 20.04
CA ARG A 664 0.25 23.93 20.83
C ARG A 664 1.48 23.66 19.97
N HIS A 665 1.38 22.94 18.85
CA HIS A 665 2.52 22.73 17.94
C HIS A 665 3.03 24.04 17.34
N ARG A 666 2.12 24.94 16.95
CA ARG A 666 2.49 26.27 16.43
C ARG A 666 3.18 27.12 17.49
N ILE A 667 2.68 27.10 18.72
CA ILE A 667 3.28 27.80 19.87
C ILE A 667 4.67 27.21 20.20
N VAL A 668 4.82 25.89 20.22
CA VAL A 668 6.12 25.23 20.47
C VAL A 668 7.11 25.51 19.35
N ALA A 669 6.69 25.44 18.08
CA ALA A 669 7.54 25.80 16.95
C ALA A 669 7.94 27.29 17.00
N ALA A 670 7.00 28.18 17.35
CA ALA A 670 7.28 29.60 17.56
C ALA A 670 8.23 29.84 18.75
N LEU A 671 8.08 29.12 19.86
CA LEU A 671 9.00 29.17 21.01
C LEU A 671 10.37 28.64 20.65
N GLN A 672 10.47 27.51 19.93
CA GLN A 672 11.74 26.98 19.42
C GLN A 672 12.44 27.99 18.51
N TYR A 673 11.69 28.67 17.66
CA TYR A 673 12.22 29.71 16.79
C TYR A 673 12.66 30.96 17.56
N ARG A 674 11.90 31.40 18.57
CA ARG A 674 12.23 32.60 19.39
C ARG A 674 13.39 32.34 20.36
N LEU A 675 13.49 31.13 20.90
CA LEU A 675 14.54 30.73 21.85
C LEU A 675 15.77 30.11 21.17
N ARG A 676 15.89 30.20 19.84
CA ARG A 676 16.97 29.59 19.06
C ARG A 676 18.38 30.01 19.51
N GLY A 677 18.55 31.26 19.96
CA GLY A 677 19.83 31.77 20.47
C GLY A 677 20.24 31.17 21.83
N LEU A 678 19.30 30.56 22.57
CA LEU A 678 19.55 29.89 23.85
C LEU A 678 19.71 28.37 23.70
N ALA A 679 19.59 27.84 22.48
CA ALA A 679 19.75 26.41 22.20
C ALA A 679 21.05 25.78 22.76
N PRO A 680 22.21 26.47 22.81
CA PRO A 680 23.43 25.91 23.41
C PRO A 680 23.31 25.60 24.90
N LEU A 681 22.47 26.32 25.64
CA LEU A 681 22.36 26.19 27.09
C LEU A 681 21.61 24.90 27.51
N TRP A 682 20.75 24.35 26.65
CA TRP A 682 19.78 23.28 26.99
C TRP A 682 20.04 22.01 26.16
N ARG A 683 21.15 21.98 25.41
CA ARG A 683 21.62 20.86 24.57
C ARG A 683 22.83 20.12 25.19
N ARG A 684 23.17 20.37 26.46
CA ARG A 684 24.12 19.53 27.20
C ARG A 684 23.50 18.18 27.53
#